data_AF-S6HU76-F1
#
_entry.id   AF-S6HU76-F1
#
_cell.length_a   1.000
_cell.length_b   1.000
_cell.length_c   1.000
_cell.angle_alpha   90.00
_cell.angle_beta   90.00
_cell.angle_gamma   90.00
#
_symmetry.space_group_name_H-M   'P 1'
#
loop_
_entity.id
_entity.type
_entity.pdbx_description
1 polymer ?
#
loop_
_entity_poly.entity_id
_entity_poly.type
_entity_poly.pdbx_seq_one_letter_code
_entity_poly.pdbx_strand_id
1 'polypeptide(L)'
;MATVKKKQLNEFGCEDCAKHVIVLVAGTSDAVNAFINDTVFSTDKHRANSYDSNAAYWKGELKPGLELLKLTTEEFGSMALMDQHGWSGDNRIQNREIAGKYLVDRISGVVLGKDGEKYYGKTHVNRPIYFHLVGHSHGGNVINEMTKRIDSMGDLWPELWKVKSITYLSTPFFTELHQVKVTPKVFHKDAEILHLYNDYDLTQRMLADFSLEVLAESIHNIDTSVFKEHLEAFKGMEFAGFYFDWDTVELFKDMDDSCLGIDIQHVTTFEDGKRVYDNYLKVFKAVKGIINEASVIVNELSKPIKYTTSKADLKNIEMDFSTYSRAIIPLETAARITEVMDAIIRELEINISAFETRNRAHANGNTPYNVLNLPRDLTINDFAALIADFLNIDRKTLLSTSSTGLLNSFLEIALHNIEKFDNTDPDPSAQFKGTSLADKVQSLNVTDRDPYDKYKPYSDNYKKFITHINNVEVRYSAVAEAVPGSAAAAAAERNSALADLIFSIVQQSAKARYYITKAEGIGSTMRSVANQIRIQRNSIPFLPAGKTETNLLSLSTTINNFVGALQDRDFGQLEPEYIPPSDEETKRAEAERKKWELPPEVVNNPLLKLDKNLEVPAYSEISGEEYPPEPAKKNALGSLAYLFITSHSISRKVLYVEVKDFLRRLGPKKR
;
A
#
# COMPACT_ATOMS: atom_id res chain seq x y z
N MET A 1 -27.78 -7.83 -47.57
CA MET A 1 -26.65 -8.22 -46.69
C MET A 1 -26.12 -9.64 -46.97
N ALA A 2 -26.96 -10.68 -47.04
CA ALA A 2 -26.50 -12.07 -47.28
C ALA A 2 -25.66 -12.27 -48.56
N THR A 3 -25.97 -11.54 -49.65
CA THR A 3 -25.25 -11.64 -50.94
C THR A 3 -23.85 -10.99 -50.92
N VAL A 4 -23.64 -9.97 -50.08
CA VAL A 4 -22.33 -9.31 -49.89
C VAL A 4 -21.43 -10.20 -49.04
N LYS A 5 -22.00 -10.79 -47.97
CA LYS A 5 -21.32 -11.75 -47.08
C LYS A 5 -20.83 -13.00 -47.83
N LYS A 6 -21.64 -13.53 -48.77
CA LYS A 6 -21.27 -14.64 -49.66
C LYS A 6 -20.15 -14.28 -50.66
N LYS A 7 -20.13 -13.04 -51.17
CA LYS A 7 -19.11 -12.58 -52.13
C LYS A 7 -17.75 -12.30 -51.46
N GLN A 8 -17.76 -11.82 -50.21
CA GLN A 8 -16.56 -11.51 -49.42
C GLN A 8 -15.89 -12.77 -48.83
N LEU A 9 -16.66 -13.77 -48.41
CA LEU A 9 -16.12 -15.09 -48.06
C LEU A 9 -15.49 -15.82 -49.27
N ASN A 10 -15.97 -15.53 -50.49
CA ASN A 10 -15.44 -16.12 -51.73
C ASN A 10 -14.10 -15.53 -52.19
N GLU A 11 -13.74 -14.30 -51.81
CA GLU A 11 -12.42 -13.70 -52.16
C GLU A 11 -11.26 -14.19 -51.27
N PHE A 12 -11.54 -14.54 -50.01
CA PHE A 12 -10.52 -15.02 -49.05
C PHE A 12 -10.71 -16.47 -48.58
N GLY A 13 -11.80 -17.12 -48.97
CA GLY A 13 -11.86 -18.56 -49.20
C GLY A 13 -11.96 -19.52 -48.01
N CYS A 14 -11.90 -19.11 -46.73
CA CYS A 14 -12.22 -20.01 -45.59
C CYS A 14 -12.27 -19.30 -44.21
N GLU A 15 -12.97 -19.89 -43.22
CA GLU A 15 -12.83 -19.50 -41.79
C GLU A 15 -11.37 -19.67 -41.29
N ASP A 16 -10.62 -20.67 -41.81
CA ASP A 16 -9.21 -20.93 -41.46
C ASP A 16 -8.20 -19.91 -42.06
N CYS A 17 -8.69 -18.92 -42.82
CA CYS A 17 -7.89 -17.96 -43.56
C CYS A 17 -7.80 -16.61 -42.81
N ALA A 18 -8.48 -16.54 -41.67
CA ALA A 18 -8.50 -15.37 -40.81
C ALA A 18 -7.09 -15.00 -40.34
N LYS A 19 -6.82 -13.69 -40.23
CA LYS A 19 -5.59 -13.22 -39.59
C LYS A 19 -5.79 -13.30 -38.08
N HIS A 20 -4.90 -13.99 -37.39
CA HIS A 20 -4.93 -14.05 -35.93
C HIS A 20 -3.99 -13.01 -35.34
N VAL A 21 -4.50 -12.20 -34.41
CA VAL A 21 -3.76 -11.09 -33.79
C VAL A 21 -3.82 -11.21 -32.28
N ILE A 22 -2.66 -11.30 -31.64
CA ILE A 22 -2.50 -11.23 -30.20
C ILE A 22 -2.41 -9.76 -29.80
N VAL A 23 -3.27 -9.33 -28.88
CA VAL A 23 -3.21 -8.01 -28.24
C VAL A 23 -2.84 -8.25 -26.78
N LEU A 24 -1.60 -7.90 -26.41
CA LEU A 24 -1.09 -8.10 -25.06
C LEU A 24 -1.16 -6.78 -24.29
N VAL A 25 -1.96 -6.74 -23.23
CA VAL A 25 -2.24 -5.52 -22.45
C VAL A 25 -1.64 -5.66 -21.05
N ALA A 26 -0.68 -4.79 -20.76
CA ALA A 26 -0.03 -4.75 -19.46
C ALA A 26 -1.01 -4.24 -18.38
N GLY A 27 -0.84 -4.72 -17.16
CA GLY A 27 -1.48 -4.11 -16.00
C GLY A 27 -0.68 -2.94 -15.45
N THR A 28 -0.96 -2.55 -14.22
CA THR A 28 -0.21 -1.51 -13.54
C THR A 28 1.24 -1.94 -13.39
N SER A 29 2.19 -1.04 -13.69
CA SER A 29 3.61 -1.27 -13.40
C SER A 29 3.79 -1.58 -11.91
N ASP A 30 2.87 -1.06 -11.09
CA ASP A 30 2.96 -1.00 -9.65
C ASP A 30 1.61 -1.27 -8.97
N ALA A 31 1.33 -2.53 -8.65
CA ALA A 31 0.14 -2.88 -7.88
C ALA A 31 0.08 -2.17 -6.51
N VAL A 32 1.23 -1.70 -6.00
CA VAL A 32 1.38 -1.05 -4.68
C VAL A 32 1.75 0.45 -4.78
N ASN A 33 1.81 1.06 -5.98
CA ASN A 33 2.53 2.33 -6.20
C ASN A 33 3.99 2.20 -5.69
N ALA A 34 4.88 1.59 -6.47
CA ALA A 34 6.24 1.22 -6.07
C ALA A 34 7.13 2.46 -5.89
N PHE A 35 6.95 3.14 -4.77
CA PHE A 35 7.87 4.13 -4.22
C PHE A 35 8.47 3.66 -2.89
N ILE A 36 8.14 2.44 -2.45
CA ILE A 36 8.54 1.93 -1.11
C ILE A 36 10.02 1.50 -1.06
N ASN A 37 10.69 1.37 -2.21
CA ASN A 37 12.14 1.17 -2.28
C ASN A 37 12.77 2.33 -3.05
N ASP A 38 13.88 2.88 -2.55
CA ASP A 38 14.71 4.01 -3.03
C ASP A 38 15.14 3.97 -4.53
N THR A 39 14.57 3.08 -5.35
CA THR A 39 14.76 3.07 -6.79
C THR A 39 13.98 4.22 -7.41
N VAL A 40 14.71 5.26 -7.83
CA VAL A 40 14.25 6.41 -8.62
C VAL A 40 13.46 5.92 -9.85
N PHE A 41 12.14 5.80 -9.73
CA PHE A 41 11.26 5.55 -10.86
C PHE A 41 10.91 6.90 -11.50
N SER A 42 11.72 7.27 -12.49
CA SER A 42 11.42 8.42 -13.36
C SER A 42 10.12 8.14 -14.12
N THR A 43 9.07 8.91 -13.79
CA THR A 43 7.74 8.93 -14.41
C THR A 43 7.78 9.12 -15.93
N ASP A 44 8.87 9.67 -16.48
CA ASP A 44 9.00 9.95 -17.91
C ASP A 44 9.59 8.79 -18.73
N LYS A 45 10.21 7.78 -18.08
CA LYS A 45 10.90 6.68 -18.78
C LYS A 45 10.13 5.35 -18.80
N HIS A 46 9.02 5.24 -18.07
CA HIS A 46 8.24 4.01 -17.92
C HIS A 46 6.82 4.09 -18.48
N ARG A 47 6.60 4.89 -19.53
CA ARG A 47 5.59 4.47 -20.51
C ARG A 47 5.95 3.04 -20.88
N ALA A 48 4.99 2.13 -20.89
CA ALA A 48 5.15 0.84 -21.54
C ALA A 48 5.33 1.13 -23.03
N ASN A 49 6.54 1.62 -23.36
CA ASN A 49 7.07 1.71 -24.69
C ASN A 49 7.02 0.27 -25.21
N SER A 50 6.76 0.16 -26.51
CA SER A 50 6.69 -1.08 -27.28
C SER A 50 7.49 -2.23 -26.66
N TYR A 51 7.01 -3.46 -26.85
CA TYR A 51 7.60 -4.72 -26.37
C TYR A 51 9.13 -4.87 -26.52
N ASP A 52 9.78 -3.98 -27.27
CA ASP A 52 11.21 -3.88 -27.55
C ASP A 52 11.97 -2.84 -26.71
N SER A 53 11.38 -2.22 -25.68
CA SER A 53 12.13 -1.33 -24.77
C SER A 53 12.92 -2.10 -23.72
N ASN A 54 14.14 -1.62 -23.39
CA ASN A 54 15.00 -2.19 -22.33
C ASN A 54 14.39 -2.12 -20.91
N ALA A 55 13.26 -1.42 -20.76
CA ALA A 55 12.47 -1.30 -19.54
C ALA A 55 11.14 -2.09 -19.59
N ALA A 56 11.08 -3.15 -20.42
CA ALA A 56 9.84 -3.88 -20.69
C ALA A 56 9.15 -4.43 -19.43
N TYR A 57 7.85 -4.15 -19.31
CA TYR A 57 6.94 -4.73 -18.31
C TYR A 57 6.88 -6.27 -18.39
N TRP A 58 6.92 -6.77 -19.61
CA TRP A 58 6.98 -8.18 -19.96
C TRP A 58 8.44 -8.63 -19.93
N LYS A 59 8.85 -9.33 -18.86
CA LYS A 59 10.24 -9.79 -18.65
C LYS A 59 10.34 -11.31 -18.66
N GLY A 60 11.56 -11.82 -18.65
CA GLY A 60 11.85 -13.23 -18.51
C GLY A 60 11.50 -14.05 -19.75
N GLU A 61 10.94 -15.24 -19.53
CA GLU A 61 10.63 -16.21 -20.59
C GLU A 61 9.32 -15.91 -21.32
N LEU A 62 8.51 -14.96 -20.85
CA LEU A 62 7.23 -14.63 -21.47
C LEU A 62 7.39 -14.06 -22.89
N LYS A 63 8.32 -13.11 -23.11
CA LYS A 63 8.56 -12.54 -24.44
C LYS A 63 9.05 -13.60 -25.44
N PRO A 64 10.11 -14.38 -25.16
CA PRO A 64 10.49 -15.52 -26.00
C PRO A 64 9.32 -16.48 -26.27
N GLY A 65 8.50 -16.79 -25.26
CA GLY A 65 7.31 -17.63 -25.41
C GLY A 65 6.28 -17.07 -26.40
N LEU A 66 6.05 -15.75 -26.39
CA LEU A 66 5.15 -15.09 -27.35
C LEU A 66 5.74 -15.02 -28.76
N GLU A 67 7.06 -14.83 -28.91
CA GLU A 67 7.72 -14.89 -30.22
C GLU A 67 7.56 -16.28 -30.87
N LEU A 68 7.56 -17.36 -30.07
CA LEU A 68 7.28 -18.72 -30.56
C LEU A 68 5.86 -18.92 -31.09
N LEU A 69 4.91 -18.02 -30.76
CA LEU A 69 3.55 -18.03 -31.32
C LEU A 69 3.48 -17.37 -32.71
N LYS A 70 4.52 -16.61 -33.10
CA LYS A 70 4.66 -16.05 -34.45
C LYS A 70 5.19 -17.06 -35.46
N LEU A 71 5.77 -18.16 -34.99
CA LEU A 71 6.32 -19.21 -35.84
C LEU A 71 5.23 -20.17 -36.32
N THR A 72 5.24 -20.48 -37.62
CA THR A 72 4.43 -21.56 -38.17
C THR A 72 5.06 -22.90 -37.78
N THR A 73 4.24 -23.86 -37.32
CA THR A 73 4.68 -25.22 -36.97
C THR A 73 4.11 -26.24 -37.96
N GLU A 74 4.21 -27.54 -37.69
CA GLU A 74 3.54 -28.56 -38.51
C GLU A 74 2.02 -28.56 -38.33
N GLU A 75 1.51 -28.10 -37.18
CA GLU A 75 0.08 -28.15 -36.84
C GLU A 75 -0.59 -26.77 -36.84
N PHE A 76 0.18 -25.69 -36.64
CA PHE A 76 -0.35 -24.34 -36.40
C PHE A 76 0.28 -23.29 -37.33
N GLY A 77 -0.53 -22.34 -37.79
CA GLY A 77 -0.08 -21.15 -38.53
C GLY A 77 0.50 -20.06 -37.62
N SER A 78 1.01 -18.97 -38.20
CA SER A 78 1.55 -17.84 -37.45
C SER A 78 0.48 -16.90 -36.90
N MET A 79 0.69 -16.41 -35.67
CA MET A 79 -0.07 -15.30 -35.09
C MET A 79 0.74 -14.00 -35.15
N ALA A 80 0.08 -12.88 -35.41
CA ALA A 80 0.71 -11.56 -35.33
C ALA A 80 0.61 -11.03 -33.90
N LEU A 81 1.70 -10.45 -33.36
CA LEU A 81 1.63 -9.67 -32.13
C LEU A 81 1.36 -8.21 -32.50
N MET A 82 0.35 -7.58 -31.88
CA MET A 82 0.16 -6.14 -32.00
C MET A 82 1.27 -5.46 -31.20
N ASP A 83 2.24 -4.85 -31.89
CA ASP A 83 3.47 -4.27 -31.36
C ASP A 83 3.40 -2.74 -31.07
N GLN A 84 2.35 -2.07 -31.56
CA GLN A 84 2.24 -0.60 -31.54
C GLN A 84 1.11 -0.06 -30.64
N HIS A 85 1.28 -0.21 -29.33
CA HIS A 85 0.43 0.46 -28.34
C HIS A 85 1.24 0.89 -27.12
N GLY A 86 0.69 1.84 -26.36
CA GLY A 86 1.26 2.29 -25.09
C GLY A 86 0.15 2.41 -24.06
N TRP A 87 0.13 1.49 -23.12
CA TRP A 87 -0.61 1.60 -21.86
C TRP A 87 0.33 1.15 -20.75
N SER A 88 0.69 2.06 -19.86
CA SER A 88 1.30 1.76 -18.57
C SER A 88 0.29 2.12 -17.51
N GLY A 89 -0.71 1.26 -17.36
CA GLY A 89 -1.02 0.76 -16.04
C GLY A 89 -1.31 1.81 -14.97
N ASP A 90 -2.50 2.38 -15.00
CA ASP A 90 -3.03 3.28 -13.97
C ASP A 90 -4.18 2.60 -13.20
N ASN A 91 -4.34 2.95 -11.91
CA ASN A 91 -5.27 2.32 -10.97
C ASN A 91 -6.70 2.91 -11.01
N ARG A 92 -6.98 3.97 -11.77
CA ARG A 92 -8.34 4.56 -11.81
C ARG A 92 -9.32 3.79 -12.69
N ILE A 93 -10.60 3.90 -12.36
CA ILE A 93 -11.71 3.35 -13.14
C ILE A 93 -11.69 3.95 -14.55
N GLN A 94 -11.66 5.28 -14.64
CA GLN A 94 -11.77 6.02 -15.90
C GLN A 94 -10.57 5.74 -16.82
N ASN A 95 -9.36 5.58 -16.25
CA ASN A 95 -8.16 5.32 -17.05
C ASN A 95 -8.22 3.96 -17.75
N ARG A 96 -8.83 2.95 -17.12
CA ARG A 96 -9.06 1.64 -17.75
C ARG A 96 -10.09 1.73 -18.87
N GLU A 97 -11.16 2.48 -18.67
CA GLU A 97 -12.20 2.74 -19.70
C GLU A 97 -11.59 3.47 -20.92
N ILE A 98 -10.79 4.50 -20.67
CA ILE A 98 -10.07 5.27 -21.68
C ILE A 98 -9.09 4.38 -22.44
N ALA A 99 -8.30 3.58 -21.74
CA ALA A 99 -7.33 2.68 -22.35
C ALA A 99 -8.01 1.65 -23.25
N GLY A 100 -9.10 1.03 -22.78
CA GLY A 100 -9.88 0.07 -23.58
C GLY A 100 -10.44 0.73 -24.84
N LYS A 101 -11.00 1.95 -24.70
CA LYS A 101 -11.48 2.75 -25.84
C LYS A 101 -10.37 3.06 -26.83
N TYR A 102 -9.25 3.60 -26.36
CA TYR A 102 -8.11 4.00 -27.16
C TYR A 102 -7.52 2.84 -27.98
N LEU A 103 -7.34 1.67 -27.36
CA LEU A 103 -6.78 0.49 -28.02
C LEU A 103 -7.68 0.04 -29.18
N VAL A 104 -8.99 -0.02 -28.97
CA VAL A 104 -9.95 -0.40 -30.02
C VAL A 104 -10.03 0.65 -31.12
N ASP A 105 -10.04 1.93 -30.76
CA ASP A 105 -10.07 3.04 -31.72
C ASP A 105 -8.81 3.08 -32.59
N ARG A 106 -7.65 2.70 -32.02
CA ARG A 106 -6.40 2.53 -32.77
C ARG A 106 -6.43 1.30 -33.69
N ILE A 107 -6.94 0.15 -33.22
CA ILE A 107 -7.07 -1.08 -34.03
C ILE A 107 -7.98 -0.85 -35.25
N SER A 108 -9.13 -0.21 -35.02
CA SER A 108 -10.11 0.12 -36.06
C SER A 108 -9.67 1.25 -36.99
N GLY A 109 -8.66 2.04 -36.62
CA GLY A 109 -8.19 3.19 -37.38
C GLY A 109 -9.14 4.41 -37.32
N VAL A 110 -9.94 4.50 -36.25
CA VAL A 110 -10.65 5.74 -35.86
C VAL A 110 -9.65 6.77 -35.35
N VAL A 111 -8.66 6.32 -34.56
CA VAL A 111 -7.49 7.11 -34.16
C VAL A 111 -6.32 6.73 -35.06
N LEU A 112 -5.69 7.73 -35.69
CA LEU A 112 -4.57 7.51 -36.60
C LEU A 112 -3.28 7.16 -35.84
N GLY A 113 -2.41 6.38 -36.48
CA GLY A 113 -1.03 6.16 -36.02
C GLY A 113 -0.21 7.46 -36.05
N LYS A 114 1.01 7.40 -35.50
CA LYS A 114 1.94 8.56 -35.48
C LYS A 114 2.20 9.14 -36.88
N ASP A 115 2.09 8.31 -37.92
CA ASP A 115 2.35 8.69 -39.31
C ASP A 115 1.07 8.98 -40.11
N GLY A 116 -0.09 9.10 -39.45
CA GLY A 116 -1.38 9.33 -40.11
C GLY A 116 -2.02 8.06 -40.71
N GLU A 117 -1.40 6.89 -40.54
CA GLU A 117 -1.86 5.62 -41.10
C GLU A 117 -2.96 4.94 -40.26
N LYS A 118 -3.87 4.24 -40.95
CA LYS A 118 -4.89 3.39 -40.32
C LYS A 118 -4.36 1.96 -40.20
N TYR A 119 -4.16 1.47 -38.98
CA TYR A 119 -3.51 0.18 -38.70
C TYR A 119 -4.10 -1.02 -39.46
N TYR A 120 -5.37 -1.32 -39.24
CA TYR A 120 -6.06 -2.42 -39.93
C TYR A 120 -7.28 -1.93 -40.74
N GLY A 121 -7.78 -0.72 -40.46
CA GLY A 121 -9.05 -0.19 -40.95
C GLY A 121 -9.13 0.25 -42.42
N LYS A 122 -8.06 0.14 -43.21
CA LYS A 122 -8.10 0.37 -44.67
C LYS A 122 -7.81 -0.89 -45.49
N THR A 123 -6.85 -1.70 -45.08
CA THR A 123 -6.36 -2.87 -45.84
C THR A 123 -7.04 -4.19 -45.46
N HIS A 124 -7.71 -4.26 -44.30
CA HIS A 124 -8.20 -5.54 -43.76
C HIS A 124 -9.68 -5.56 -43.33
N VAL A 125 -10.45 -4.50 -43.62
CA VAL A 125 -11.89 -4.42 -43.26
C VAL A 125 -12.70 -5.58 -43.86
N ASN A 126 -12.35 -6.02 -45.07
CA ASN A 126 -13.02 -7.12 -45.76
C ASN A 126 -12.40 -8.50 -45.47
N ARG A 127 -11.38 -8.56 -44.60
CA ARG A 127 -10.71 -9.81 -44.22
C ARG A 127 -11.16 -10.22 -42.81
N PRO A 128 -11.48 -11.51 -42.58
CA PRO A 128 -11.68 -12.01 -41.23
C PRO A 128 -10.42 -11.80 -40.38
N ILE A 129 -10.59 -11.17 -39.21
CA ILE A 129 -9.54 -11.02 -38.20
C ILE A 129 -10.06 -11.57 -36.87
N TYR A 130 -9.27 -12.43 -36.27
CA TYR A 130 -9.53 -13.00 -34.95
C TYR A 130 -8.53 -12.47 -33.93
N PHE A 131 -9.06 -11.79 -32.92
CA PHE A 131 -8.27 -11.20 -31.85
C PHE A 131 -8.17 -12.16 -30.67
N HIS A 132 -6.96 -12.30 -30.13
CA HIS A 132 -6.63 -13.01 -28.91
C HIS A 132 -6.17 -11.97 -27.89
N LEU A 133 -7.05 -11.62 -26.95
CA LEU A 133 -6.77 -10.59 -25.96
C LEU A 133 -6.08 -11.24 -24.76
N VAL A 134 -4.90 -10.76 -24.40
CA VAL A 134 -4.13 -11.25 -23.25
C VAL A 134 -3.92 -10.08 -22.30
N GLY A 135 -4.49 -10.13 -21.12
CA GLY A 135 -4.39 -9.08 -20.11
C GLY A 135 -3.70 -9.60 -18.85
N HIS A 136 -2.71 -8.88 -18.34
CA HIS A 136 -2.13 -9.16 -17.02
C HIS A 136 -2.63 -8.18 -15.97
N SER A 137 -2.93 -8.64 -14.75
CA SER A 137 -3.39 -7.76 -13.67
C SER A 137 -4.57 -6.91 -14.15
N HIS A 138 -4.56 -5.61 -13.89
CA HIS A 138 -5.55 -4.64 -14.37
C HIS A 138 -5.62 -4.49 -15.90
N GLY A 139 -4.62 -4.98 -16.65
CA GLY A 139 -4.70 -5.10 -18.10
C GLY A 139 -5.82 -6.05 -18.55
N GLY A 140 -6.18 -7.03 -17.70
CA GLY A 140 -7.38 -7.84 -17.87
C GLY A 140 -8.68 -7.03 -17.81
N ASN A 141 -8.76 -6.02 -16.95
CA ASN A 141 -9.92 -5.13 -16.90
C ASN A 141 -9.95 -4.20 -18.13
N VAL A 142 -8.79 -3.76 -18.64
CA VAL A 142 -8.70 -2.96 -19.87
C VAL A 142 -9.21 -3.74 -21.08
N ILE A 143 -8.88 -5.03 -21.21
CA ILE A 143 -9.44 -5.83 -22.31
C ILE A 143 -10.95 -6.05 -22.15
N ASN A 144 -11.50 -6.06 -20.94
CA ASN A 144 -12.95 -6.05 -20.74
C ASN A 144 -13.55 -4.74 -21.28
N GLU A 145 -12.93 -3.59 -21.02
CA GLU A 145 -13.35 -2.30 -21.59
C GLU A 145 -13.22 -2.26 -23.12
N MET A 146 -12.23 -2.93 -23.70
CA MET A 146 -12.17 -3.12 -25.16
C MET A 146 -13.44 -3.80 -25.69
N THR A 147 -13.97 -4.82 -25.00
CA THR A 147 -15.19 -5.50 -25.45
C THR A 147 -16.41 -4.58 -25.47
N LYS A 148 -16.54 -3.70 -24.46
CA LYS A 148 -17.61 -2.69 -24.41
C LYS A 148 -17.49 -1.70 -25.57
N ARG A 149 -16.26 -1.23 -25.85
CA ARG A 149 -16.02 -0.32 -26.98
C ARG A 149 -16.35 -0.97 -28.32
N ILE A 150 -15.91 -2.21 -28.55
CA ILE A 150 -16.22 -2.96 -29.80
C ILE A 150 -17.74 -3.05 -30.01
N ASP A 151 -18.48 -3.37 -28.96
CA ASP A 151 -19.94 -3.46 -29.01
C ASP A 151 -20.56 -2.10 -29.37
N SER A 152 -20.10 -1.01 -28.73
CA SER A 152 -20.66 0.33 -28.91
C SER A 152 -20.32 0.98 -30.27
N MET A 153 -19.30 0.50 -31.00
CA MET A 153 -18.80 1.15 -32.22
C MET A 153 -19.74 1.10 -33.44
N GLY A 154 -20.90 0.46 -33.36
CA GLY A 154 -21.78 0.29 -34.51
C GLY A 154 -21.04 -0.36 -35.70
N ASP A 155 -21.20 0.25 -36.88
CA ASP A 155 -20.60 -0.21 -38.15
C ASP A 155 -19.12 0.16 -38.30
N LEU A 156 -18.54 0.94 -37.37
CA LEU A 156 -17.12 1.28 -37.38
C LEU A 156 -16.23 0.09 -37.01
N TRP A 157 -16.80 -0.92 -36.32
CA TRP A 157 -16.13 -2.20 -36.09
C TRP A 157 -16.51 -3.19 -37.20
N PRO A 158 -15.55 -3.69 -38.01
CA PRO A 158 -15.87 -4.57 -39.12
C PRO A 158 -16.58 -5.86 -38.69
N GLU A 159 -17.64 -6.24 -39.42
CA GLU A 159 -18.49 -7.38 -39.05
C GLU A 159 -17.72 -8.71 -38.94
N LEU A 160 -16.67 -8.88 -39.76
CA LEU A 160 -15.84 -10.08 -39.82
C LEU A 160 -14.73 -10.12 -38.75
N TRP A 161 -14.59 -9.05 -37.96
CA TRP A 161 -13.60 -8.97 -36.89
C TRP A 161 -14.21 -9.43 -35.57
N LYS A 162 -13.59 -10.43 -34.94
CA LYS A 162 -14.11 -11.06 -33.71
C LYS A 162 -13.02 -11.32 -32.69
N VAL A 163 -13.39 -11.28 -31.42
CA VAL A 163 -12.56 -11.81 -30.33
C VAL A 163 -12.75 -13.33 -30.28
N LYS A 164 -11.66 -14.09 -30.41
CA LYS A 164 -11.65 -15.55 -30.41
C LYS A 164 -11.08 -16.15 -29.14
N SER A 165 -10.30 -15.40 -28.38
CA SER A 165 -9.97 -15.79 -27.01
C SER A 165 -9.71 -14.60 -26.11
N ILE A 166 -9.93 -14.81 -24.81
CA ILE A 166 -9.40 -13.96 -23.75
C ILE A 166 -8.52 -14.82 -22.84
N THR A 167 -7.35 -14.29 -22.50
CA THR A 167 -6.45 -14.86 -21.50
C THR A 167 -6.19 -13.83 -20.41
N TYR A 168 -6.62 -14.14 -19.20
CA TYR A 168 -6.35 -13.33 -18.01
C TYR A 168 -5.17 -13.91 -17.26
N LEU A 169 -4.17 -13.08 -16.97
CA LEU A 169 -2.97 -13.44 -16.22
C LEU A 169 -2.99 -12.67 -14.90
N SER A 170 -3.34 -13.34 -13.80
CA SER A 170 -3.42 -12.68 -12.48
C SER A 170 -4.36 -11.46 -12.44
N THR A 171 -5.48 -11.49 -13.17
CA THR A 171 -6.43 -10.37 -13.19
C THR A 171 -7.34 -10.41 -11.95
N PRO A 172 -7.56 -9.28 -11.27
CA PRO A 172 -8.67 -9.11 -10.31
C PRO A 172 -9.99 -8.84 -11.04
N PHE A 173 -11.01 -9.66 -10.79
CA PHE A 173 -12.32 -9.51 -11.40
C PHE A 173 -13.31 -8.81 -10.46
N PHE A 174 -13.62 -7.55 -10.78
CA PHE A 174 -14.60 -6.75 -10.07
C PHE A 174 -16.01 -7.36 -10.17
N THR A 175 -16.83 -7.14 -9.15
CA THR A 175 -18.23 -7.57 -9.15
C THR A 175 -19.13 -6.64 -9.97
N GLU A 176 -18.82 -5.35 -10.05
CA GLU A 176 -19.64 -4.37 -10.79
C GLU A 176 -18.87 -3.64 -11.89
N LEU A 177 -17.63 -3.26 -11.63
CA LEU A 177 -16.78 -2.50 -12.52
C LEU A 177 -16.22 -3.39 -13.62
N HIS A 178 -15.86 -2.79 -14.75
CA HIS A 178 -15.09 -3.47 -15.79
C HIS A 178 -15.62 -4.84 -16.25
N GLN A 179 -16.95 -5.01 -16.27
CA GLN A 179 -17.60 -6.24 -16.73
C GLN A 179 -17.38 -6.47 -18.23
N VAL A 180 -17.32 -7.74 -18.64
CA VAL A 180 -17.18 -8.11 -20.05
C VAL A 180 -18.50 -7.90 -20.80
N LYS A 181 -18.43 -7.39 -22.04
CA LYS A 181 -19.60 -7.30 -22.92
C LYS A 181 -19.62 -8.45 -23.92
N VAL A 182 -20.37 -9.50 -23.60
CA VAL A 182 -20.48 -10.70 -24.44
C VAL A 182 -21.64 -10.58 -25.42
N THR A 183 -21.33 -10.30 -26.69
CA THR A 183 -22.31 -10.30 -27.78
C THR A 183 -21.76 -11.00 -29.02
N PRO A 184 -22.61 -11.52 -29.94
CA PRO A 184 -22.15 -12.06 -31.22
C PRO A 184 -21.43 -11.04 -32.12
N LYS A 185 -21.59 -9.74 -31.83
CA LYS A 185 -20.86 -8.67 -32.49
C LYS A 185 -19.39 -8.67 -32.06
N VAL A 186 -19.14 -8.84 -30.77
CA VAL A 186 -17.79 -8.84 -30.19
C VAL A 186 -17.09 -10.19 -30.38
N PHE A 187 -17.76 -11.29 -30.04
CA PHE A 187 -17.13 -12.60 -29.91
C PHE A 187 -17.40 -13.54 -31.08
N HIS A 188 -16.40 -14.38 -31.37
CA HIS A 188 -16.55 -15.52 -32.26
C HIS A 188 -17.41 -16.61 -31.60
N LYS A 189 -18.13 -17.41 -32.40
CA LYS A 189 -18.96 -18.53 -31.91
C LYS A 189 -18.15 -19.56 -31.08
N ASP A 190 -16.88 -19.75 -31.46
CA ASP A 190 -15.94 -20.67 -30.84
C ASP A 190 -14.99 -19.95 -29.87
N ALA A 191 -15.34 -18.76 -29.38
CA ALA A 191 -14.51 -18.07 -28.41
C ALA A 191 -14.44 -18.84 -27.08
N GLU A 192 -13.27 -18.83 -26.46
CA GLU A 192 -13.02 -19.43 -25.14
C GLU A 192 -12.21 -18.49 -24.25
N ILE A 193 -12.29 -18.71 -22.95
CA ILE A 193 -11.66 -17.88 -21.93
C ILE A 193 -10.72 -18.76 -21.09
N LEU A 194 -9.50 -18.29 -20.88
CA LEU A 194 -8.55 -18.88 -19.93
C LEU A 194 -8.21 -17.84 -18.87
N HIS A 195 -8.36 -18.15 -17.60
CA HIS A 195 -7.82 -17.32 -16.52
C HIS A 195 -6.80 -18.10 -15.70
N LEU A 196 -5.71 -17.41 -15.38
CA LEU A 196 -4.62 -17.93 -14.57
C LEU A 196 -4.59 -17.17 -13.25
N TYR A 197 -4.48 -17.90 -12.14
CA TYR A 197 -4.40 -17.31 -10.80
C TYR A 197 -3.35 -17.99 -9.92
N ASN A 198 -2.89 -17.25 -8.92
CA ASN A 198 -2.04 -17.72 -7.82
C ASN A 198 -2.73 -17.32 -6.52
N ASP A 199 -3.00 -18.27 -5.62
CA ASP A 199 -3.70 -17.98 -4.38
C ASP A 199 -2.94 -17.02 -3.47
N TYR A 200 -1.61 -16.92 -3.62
CA TYR A 200 -0.77 -15.99 -2.86
C TYR A 200 -0.66 -14.59 -3.49
N ASP A 201 -1.22 -14.38 -4.69
CA ASP A 201 -1.30 -13.06 -5.31
C ASP A 201 -2.41 -12.24 -4.65
N LEU A 202 -2.01 -11.41 -3.68
CA LEU A 202 -2.94 -10.54 -2.97
C LEU A 202 -3.59 -9.47 -3.87
N THR A 203 -3.02 -9.17 -5.03
CA THR A 203 -3.58 -8.13 -5.92
C THR A 203 -4.89 -8.58 -6.57
N GLN A 204 -5.08 -9.89 -6.72
CA GLN A 204 -6.33 -10.47 -7.24
C GLN A 204 -7.48 -10.42 -6.22
N ARG A 205 -7.17 -10.10 -4.94
CA ARG A 205 -8.13 -10.18 -3.82
C ARG A 205 -8.31 -8.85 -3.08
N MET A 206 -7.26 -8.06 -2.84
CA MET A 206 -7.30 -6.93 -1.89
C MET A 206 -7.04 -5.52 -2.45
N LEU A 207 -6.24 -5.37 -3.52
CA LEU A 207 -5.74 -4.04 -3.92
C LEU A 207 -6.51 -3.37 -5.06
N ALA A 208 -7.35 -4.13 -5.76
CA ALA A 208 -8.05 -3.64 -6.92
C ALA A 208 -9.18 -2.64 -6.57
N ASP A 209 -9.65 -2.69 -5.32
CA ASP A 209 -10.88 -2.03 -4.86
C ASP A 209 -10.64 -0.58 -4.42
N PHE A 210 -9.39 -0.12 -4.40
CA PHE A 210 -9.04 1.22 -3.94
C PHE A 210 -8.15 1.95 -4.95
N SER A 211 -8.74 2.89 -5.69
CA SER A 211 -7.99 3.87 -6.46
C SER A 211 -7.37 4.91 -5.52
N LEU A 212 -6.24 4.58 -4.88
CA LEU A 212 -5.51 5.47 -3.95
C LEU A 212 -4.48 6.34 -4.65
N GLU A 213 -4.76 6.78 -5.88
CA GLU A 213 -3.79 7.59 -6.60
C GLU A 213 -3.42 8.83 -5.78
N VAL A 214 -2.12 8.91 -5.53
CA VAL A 214 -1.40 10.00 -4.85
C VAL A 214 -1.30 9.92 -3.33
N LEU A 215 -1.99 9.00 -2.63
CA LEU A 215 -1.71 8.79 -1.20
C LEU A 215 -0.27 8.29 -1.00
N ALA A 216 0.13 7.28 -1.77
CA ALA A 216 1.48 6.71 -1.68
C ALA A 216 2.58 7.71 -2.10
N GLU A 217 2.38 8.47 -3.18
CA GLU A 217 3.31 9.50 -3.64
C GLU A 217 3.41 10.65 -2.62
N SER A 218 2.28 11.12 -2.09
CA SER A 218 2.27 12.18 -1.07
C SER A 218 2.92 11.72 0.22
N ILE A 219 2.66 10.49 0.66
CA ILE A 219 3.33 9.88 1.82
C ILE A 219 4.83 9.70 1.55
N HIS A 220 5.24 9.33 0.34
CA HIS A 220 6.65 9.16 0.01
C HIS A 220 7.42 10.49 0.00
N ASN A 221 6.79 11.56 -0.48
CA ASN A 221 7.36 12.89 -0.50
C ASN A 221 7.41 13.57 0.88
N ILE A 222 6.76 12.97 1.88
CA ILE A 222 6.88 13.41 3.27
C ILE A 222 8.24 12.96 3.81
N ASP A 223 9.03 13.92 4.28
CA ASP A 223 10.26 13.63 4.99
C ASP A 223 9.96 12.98 6.35
N THR A 224 10.27 11.68 6.46
CA THR A 224 10.09 10.92 7.70
C THR A 224 11.37 10.77 8.51
N SER A 225 12.44 11.50 8.16
CA SER A 225 13.73 11.42 8.85
C SER A 225 13.62 11.82 10.32
N VAL A 226 12.86 12.88 10.62
CA VAL A 226 12.57 13.36 11.98
C VAL A 226 11.81 12.32 12.79
N PHE A 227 10.82 11.65 12.19
CA PHE A 227 10.11 10.52 12.82
C PHE A 227 11.08 9.41 13.21
N LYS A 228 11.98 9.02 12.29
CA LYS A 228 12.97 7.98 12.55
C LYS A 228 13.91 8.37 13.69
N GLU A 229 14.43 9.60 13.69
CA GLU A 229 15.30 10.11 14.77
C GLU A 229 14.64 10.00 16.14
N HIS A 230 13.38 10.44 16.26
CA HIS A 230 12.66 10.34 17.53
C HIS A 230 12.26 8.90 17.89
N LEU A 231 11.97 8.03 16.92
CA LEU A 231 11.74 6.60 17.16
C LEU A 231 13.00 5.86 17.61
N GLU A 232 14.18 6.19 17.06
CA GLU A 232 15.46 5.62 17.51
C GLU A 232 15.73 5.97 18.97
N ALA A 233 15.31 7.16 19.43
CA ALA A 233 15.44 7.52 20.83
C ALA A 233 14.75 6.52 21.77
N PHE A 234 13.68 5.85 21.32
CA PHE A 234 12.98 4.78 22.05
C PHE A 234 13.66 3.41 21.95
N LYS A 235 14.38 3.10 20.87
CA LYS A 235 15.02 1.78 20.70
C LYS A 235 16.10 1.51 21.76
N GLY A 236 16.86 2.54 22.12
CA GLY A 236 17.88 2.48 23.17
C GLY A 236 17.34 2.64 24.59
N MET A 237 16.02 2.77 24.77
CA MET A 237 15.44 2.82 26.11
C MET A 237 15.16 1.41 26.59
N GLU A 238 16.02 0.91 27.47
CA GLU A 238 15.65 -0.19 28.32
C GLU A 238 14.57 0.31 29.29
N PHE A 239 13.31 0.04 29.00
CA PHE A 239 12.22 0.29 29.96
C PHE A 239 12.42 -0.51 31.26
N ALA A 240 13.25 -1.56 31.22
CA ALA A 240 13.78 -2.23 32.40
C ALA A 240 14.55 -1.28 33.35
N GLY A 241 15.16 -0.20 32.84
CA GLY A 241 15.80 0.84 33.64
C GLY A 241 14.85 1.88 34.25
N PHE A 242 13.54 1.83 33.94
CA PHE A 242 12.51 2.57 34.72
C PHE A 242 12.13 1.83 36.01
N TYR A 243 12.59 0.59 36.19
CA TYR A 243 12.72 0.04 37.53
C TYR A 243 13.79 0.88 38.22
N PHE A 244 13.36 1.86 39.00
CA PHE A 244 14.07 2.16 40.22
C PHE A 244 14.30 0.81 40.88
N ASP A 245 15.55 0.35 40.89
CA ASP A 245 15.97 -0.63 41.86
C ASP A 245 15.88 0.11 43.20
N TRP A 246 14.67 0.14 43.77
CA TRP A 246 14.38 0.82 45.03
C TRP A 246 15.20 0.22 46.17
N ASP A 247 15.73 -1.00 45.99
CA ASP A 247 16.69 -1.61 46.91
C ASP A 247 18.08 -0.94 46.83
N THR A 248 18.38 -0.17 45.76
CA THR A 248 19.60 0.65 45.59
C THR A 248 19.43 2.14 45.90
N VAL A 249 18.19 2.65 46.00
CA VAL A 249 17.97 4.00 46.53
C VAL A 249 18.30 3.94 48.02
N GLU A 250 19.22 4.78 48.50
CA GLU A 250 19.47 4.93 49.93
C GLU A 250 18.21 5.56 50.57
N LEU A 251 17.25 4.70 50.91
CA LEU A 251 15.85 5.04 51.13
C LEU A 251 15.61 6.05 52.25
N PHE A 252 16.58 6.24 53.14
CA PHE A 252 16.49 7.17 54.26
C PHE A 252 17.85 7.79 54.56
N LYS A 253 17.98 9.09 54.33
CA LYS A 253 19.05 9.88 54.95
C LYS A 253 18.42 11.00 55.76
N ASP A 254 18.82 11.07 57.02
CA ASP A 254 18.60 12.27 57.81
C ASP A 254 19.46 13.36 57.17
N MET A 255 18.81 14.38 56.63
CA MET A 255 19.47 15.49 55.95
C MET A 255 19.68 16.68 56.90
N ASP A 256 19.25 16.56 58.16
CA ASP A 256 19.41 17.59 59.18
C ASP A 256 20.57 17.27 60.12
N ASP A 257 21.56 18.18 60.22
CA ASP A 257 22.64 18.11 61.21
C ASP A 257 22.19 18.69 62.59
N SER A 258 20.94 19.15 62.72
CA SER A 258 20.41 19.74 63.95
C SER A 258 20.07 18.69 65.01
N CYS A 259 20.42 18.93 66.28
CA CYS A 259 20.37 17.89 67.33
C CYS A 259 18.96 17.49 67.81
N LEU A 260 17.88 17.99 67.20
CA LEU A 260 16.50 17.81 67.69
C LEU A 260 15.45 17.47 66.63
N GLY A 261 15.78 17.29 65.35
CA GLY A 261 14.79 17.08 64.30
C GLY A 261 15.21 16.03 63.29
N ILE A 262 14.65 14.82 63.39
CA ILE A 262 14.78 13.77 62.39
C ILE A 262 13.97 14.21 61.16
N ASP A 263 14.61 14.77 60.12
CA ASP A 263 13.99 15.02 58.81
C ASP A 263 14.39 13.89 57.84
N ILE A 264 13.67 12.78 57.97
CA ILE A 264 13.84 11.62 57.10
C ILE A 264 13.29 11.98 55.72
N GLN A 265 14.18 12.40 54.82
CA GLN A 265 13.85 12.56 53.42
C GLN A 265 14.27 11.31 52.64
N HIS A 266 13.37 10.84 51.78
CA HIS A 266 13.72 9.84 50.77
C HIS A 266 14.54 10.57 49.71
N VAL A 267 15.86 10.46 49.77
CA VAL A 267 16.76 11.14 48.83
C VAL A 267 17.56 10.14 48.01
N THR A 268 17.88 10.52 46.78
CA THR A 268 18.84 9.80 45.95
C THR A 268 20.02 10.72 45.64
N THR A 269 21.17 10.13 45.30
CA THR A 269 22.36 10.87 44.88
C THR A 269 22.03 11.84 43.75
N PHE A 270 22.83 12.89 43.61
CA PHE A 270 22.68 13.85 42.51
C PHE A 270 22.76 13.13 41.15
N GLU A 271 23.71 12.21 40.99
CA GLU A 271 23.96 11.47 39.76
C GLU A 271 22.77 10.57 39.39
N ASP A 272 22.25 9.80 40.34
CA ASP A 272 21.12 8.90 40.09
C ASP A 272 19.82 9.68 39.86
N GLY A 273 19.57 10.72 40.66
CA GLY A 273 18.40 11.59 40.48
C GLY A 273 18.42 12.30 39.13
N LYS A 274 19.57 12.88 38.76
CA LYS A 274 19.77 13.51 37.45
C LYS A 274 19.57 12.50 36.32
N ARG A 275 20.10 11.28 36.43
CA ARG A 275 19.91 10.20 35.45
C ARG A 275 18.43 9.91 35.22
N VAL A 276 17.65 9.78 36.30
CA VAL A 276 16.20 9.52 36.22
C VAL A 276 15.47 10.66 35.51
N TYR A 277 15.68 11.90 35.95
CA TYR A 277 15.00 13.06 35.34
C TYR A 277 15.41 13.26 33.87
N ASP A 278 16.69 13.07 33.53
CA ASP A 278 17.17 13.15 32.15
C ASP A 278 16.53 12.06 31.26
N ASN A 279 16.30 10.85 31.78
CA ASN A 279 15.61 9.79 31.06
C ASN A 279 14.14 10.15 30.76
N TYR A 280 13.40 10.69 31.74
CA TYR A 280 12.04 11.19 31.50
C TYR A 280 12.02 12.36 30.51
N LEU A 281 12.94 13.31 30.63
CA LEU A 281 13.08 14.42 29.69
C LEU A 281 13.34 13.94 28.27
N LYS A 282 14.20 12.92 28.10
CA LYS A 282 14.47 12.29 26.81
C LYS A 282 13.19 11.70 26.20
N VAL A 283 12.38 10.99 27.00
CA VAL A 283 11.07 10.47 26.57
C VAL A 283 10.13 11.60 26.15
N PHE A 284 9.89 12.59 27.02
CA PHE A 284 8.94 13.66 26.72
C PHE A 284 9.33 14.47 25.49
N LYS A 285 10.63 14.75 25.31
CA LYS A 285 11.15 15.42 24.13
C LYS A 285 11.00 14.57 22.86
N ALA A 286 11.24 13.26 22.94
CA ALA A 286 11.03 12.35 21.81
C ALA A 286 9.54 12.24 21.44
N VAL A 287 8.63 12.08 22.40
CA VAL A 287 7.17 12.07 22.15
C VAL A 287 6.73 13.40 21.54
N LYS A 288 7.17 14.54 22.09
CA LYS A 288 6.86 15.87 21.55
C LYS A 288 7.33 16.00 20.10
N GLY A 289 8.54 15.53 19.80
CA GLY A 289 9.08 15.50 18.45
C GLY A 289 8.23 14.69 17.47
N ILE A 290 7.81 13.48 17.87
CA ILE A 290 6.90 12.63 17.09
C ILE A 290 5.57 13.35 16.80
N ILE A 291 4.96 13.98 17.81
CA ILE A 291 3.66 14.64 17.66
C ILE A 291 3.78 15.89 16.79
N ASN A 292 4.82 16.70 16.97
CA ASN A 292 5.08 17.86 16.12
C ASN A 292 5.20 17.45 14.64
N GLU A 293 5.97 16.40 14.35
CA GLU A 293 6.13 15.91 12.98
C GLU A 293 4.82 15.33 12.44
N ALA A 294 4.05 14.61 13.27
CA ALA A 294 2.72 14.17 12.90
C ALA A 294 1.79 15.34 12.52
N SER A 295 1.83 16.46 13.27
CA SER A 295 1.08 17.68 12.94
C SER A 295 1.50 18.28 11.60
N VAL A 296 2.81 18.29 11.30
CA VAL A 296 3.32 18.76 9.99
C VAL A 296 2.76 17.90 8.87
N ILE A 297 2.81 16.57 9.00
CA ILE A 297 2.23 15.63 8.04
C ILE A 297 0.74 15.88 7.83
N VAL A 298 -0.02 15.99 8.92
CA VAL A 298 -1.47 16.22 8.86
C VAL A 298 -1.77 17.52 8.12
N ASN A 299 -1.03 18.59 8.42
CA ASN A 299 -1.18 19.87 7.75
C ASN A 299 -0.85 19.78 6.25
N GLU A 300 0.26 19.15 5.86
CA GLU A 300 0.61 18.98 4.45
C GLU A 300 -0.44 18.16 3.68
N LEU A 301 -0.89 17.04 4.24
CA LEU A 301 -1.88 16.17 3.60
C LEU A 301 -3.31 16.78 3.58
N SER A 302 -3.56 17.81 4.38
CA SER A 302 -4.82 18.56 4.37
C SER A 302 -4.89 19.63 3.27
N LYS A 303 -3.75 19.98 2.66
CA LYS A 303 -3.73 20.96 1.59
C LYS A 303 -4.31 20.38 0.29
N PRO A 304 -5.01 21.19 -0.52
CA PRO A 304 -5.47 20.73 -1.83
C PRO A 304 -4.28 20.40 -2.74
N ILE A 305 -4.19 19.15 -3.17
CA ILE A 305 -3.20 18.69 -4.16
C ILE A 305 -3.84 18.87 -5.54
N LYS A 306 -3.13 19.52 -6.47
CA LYS A 306 -3.61 19.66 -7.87
C LYS A 306 -3.22 18.43 -8.67
N TYR A 307 -4.21 17.83 -9.32
CA TYR A 307 -4.00 16.67 -10.17
C TYR A 307 -4.03 17.11 -11.63
N THR A 308 -2.92 16.88 -12.33
CA THR A 308 -2.80 17.17 -13.77
C THR A 308 -2.56 15.90 -14.54
N THR A 309 -3.48 15.52 -15.42
CA THR A 309 -3.22 14.51 -16.46
C THR A 309 -2.22 15.08 -17.45
N SER A 310 -1.22 14.30 -17.88
CA SER A 310 -0.17 14.80 -18.75
C SER A 310 -0.76 15.32 -20.07
N LYS A 311 -0.29 16.48 -20.56
CA LYS A 311 -0.75 17.07 -21.84
C LYS A 311 -0.54 16.12 -23.04
N ALA A 312 0.43 15.21 -22.95
CA ALA A 312 0.71 14.22 -23.98
C ALA A 312 -0.37 13.13 -24.06
N ASP A 313 -1.01 12.78 -22.93
CA ASP A 313 -2.08 11.78 -22.87
C ASP A 313 -3.43 12.39 -23.27
N LEU A 314 -3.64 13.66 -22.93
CA LEU A 314 -4.82 14.44 -23.32
C LEU A 314 -4.88 14.74 -24.82
N LYS A 315 -3.74 14.77 -25.53
CA LYS A 315 -3.68 15.15 -26.96
C LYS A 315 -4.54 14.24 -27.87
N ASN A 316 -4.82 13.01 -27.46
CA ASN A 316 -5.56 12.03 -28.26
C ASN A 316 -6.96 11.72 -27.71
N ILE A 317 -7.39 12.43 -26.67
CA ILE A 317 -8.68 12.21 -26.02
C ILE A 317 -9.41 13.55 -26.07
N GLU A 318 -10.48 13.63 -26.87
CA GLU A 318 -11.42 14.77 -26.84
C GLU A 318 -12.23 14.74 -25.54
N MET A 319 -11.58 14.92 -24.40
CA MET A 319 -12.22 15.12 -23.10
C MET A 319 -11.48 16.24 -22.36
N ASP A 320 -12.24 17.23 -21.93
CA ASP A 320 -11.77 18.31 -21.07
C ASP A 320 -11.58 17.75 -19.66
N PHE A 321 -10.37 17.28 -19.36
CA PHE A 321 -9.98 17.01 -17.99
C PHE A 321 -9.63 18.35 -17.35
N SER A 322 -10.65 18.98 -16.77
CA SER A 322 -10.43 20.04 -15.82
C SER A 322 -9.47 19.52 -14.73
N THR A 323 -8.44 20.31 -14.44
CA THR A 323 -7.61 20.09 -13.25
C THR A 323 -8.53 19.98 -12.04
N TYR A 324 -8.61 18.83 -11.40
CA TYR A 324 -9.29 18.73 -10.12
C TYR A 324 -8.27 18.87 -9.00
N SER A 325 -8.72 19.37 -7.86
CA SER A 325 -7.90 19.56 -6.68
C SER A 325 -8.64 18.94 -5.50
N ARG A 326 -7.96 18.09 -4.72
CA ARG A 326 -8.50 17.48 -3.50
C ARG A 326 -7.39 17.29 -2.47
N ALA A 327 -7.75 17.37 -1.20
CA ALA A 327 -6.87 17.02 -0.08
C ALA A 327 -6.98 15.52 0.24
N ILE A 328 -5.91 14.96 0.81
CA ILE A 328 -5.88 13.58 1.32
C ILE A 328 -6.58 13.50 2.67
N ILE A 329 -6.34 14.46 3.55
CA ILE A 329 -7.04 14.56 4.84
C ILE A 329 -8.11 15.66 4.71
N PRO A 330 -9.39 15.37 5.01
CA PRO A 330 -10.42 16.41 5.08
C PRO A 330 -10.03 17.50 6.06
N LEU A 331 -10.33 18.76 5.74
CA LEU A 331 -9.94 19.90 6.57
C LEU A 331 -10.48 19.81 8.01
N GLU A 332 -11.72 19.32 8.17
CA GLU A 332 -12.35 19.11 9.49
C GLU A 332 -11.64 18.00 10.29
N THR A 333 -11.32 16.88 9.65
CA THR A 333 -10.56 15.78 10.25
C THR A 333 -9.15 16.25 10.64
N ALA A 334 -8.47 17.01 9.78
CA ALA A 334 -7.17 17.60 10.07
C ALA A 334 -7.22 18.55 11.27
N ALA A 335 -8.19 19.48 11.30
CA ALA A 335 -8.35 20.42 12.41
C ALA A 335 -8.55 19.70 13.75
N ARG A 336 -9.39 18.65 13.77
CA ARG A 336 -9.64 17.85 14.96
C ARG A 336 -8.41 17.07 15.43
N ILE A 337 -7.65 16.47 14.51
CA ILE A 337 -6.38 15.81 14.85
C ILE A 337 -5.38 16.82 15.43
N THR A 338 -5.23 17.97 14.77
CA THR A 338 -4.32 19.04 15.22
C THR A 338 -4.70 19.56 16.60
N GLU A 339 -5.98 19.77 16.89
CA GLU A 339 -6.44 20.22 18.21
C GLU A 339 -6.00 19.25 19.34
N VAL A 340 -6.12 17.95 19.09
CA VAL A 340 -5.70 16.90 20.04
C VAL A 340 -4.18 16.87 20.17
N MET A 341 -3.45 16.93 19.06
CA MET A 341 -1.98 16.98 19.06
C MET A 341 -1.46 18.20 19.81
N ASP A 342 -2.05 19.37 19.59
CA ASP A 342 -1.70 20.61 20.29
C ASP A 342 -2.00 20.51 21.79
N ALA A 343 -3.12 19.88 22.18
CA ALA A 343 -3.42 19.62 23.58
C ALA A 343 -2.36 18.72 24.23
N ILE A 344 -1.95 17.65 23.55
CA ILE A 344 -0.90 16.75 24.05
C ILE A 344 0.45 17.48 24.15
N ILE A 345 0.81 18.30 23.16
CA ILE A 345 2.06 19.08 23.17
C ILE A 345 2.09 20.06 24.36
N ARG A 346 0.99 20.79 24.62
CA ARG A 346 0.89 21.69 25.77
C ARG A 346 1.16 20.96 27.08
N GLU A 347 0.56 19.79 27.26
CA GLU A 347 0.78 18.99 28.48
C GLU A 347 2.21 18.43 28.58
N LEU A 348 2.84 18.04 27.46
CA LEU A 348 4.25 17.65 27.42
C LEU A 348 5.17 18.80 27.82
N GLU A 349 4.89 20.02 27.37
CA GLU A 349 5.68 21.21 27.70
C GLU A 349 5.65 21.56 29.19
N ILE A 350 4.51 21.39 29.84
CA ILE A 350 4.38 21.55 31.30
C ILE A 350 5.30 20.56 32.02
N ASN A 351 5.25 19.27 31.62
CA ASN A 351 6.09 18.23 32.22
C ASN A 351 7.59 18.47 31.95
N ILE A 352 7.97 18.82 30.71
CA ILE A 352 9.36 19.15 30.36
C ILE A 352 9.86 20.32 31.22
N SER A 353 9.07 21.38 31.34
CA SER A 353 9.45 22.58 32.11
C SER A 353 9.62 22.28 33.60
N ALA A 354 8.75 21.45 34.19
CA ALA A 354 8.85 21.02 35.57
C ALA A 354 10.14 20.22 35.83
N PHE A 355 10.44 19.25 34.98
CA PHE A 355 11.63 18.40 35.09
C PHE A 355 12.93 19.20 34.87
N GLU A 356 12.98 20.09 33.88
CA GLU A 356 14.15 20.95 33.66
C GLU A 356 14.40 21.91 34.82
N THR A 357 13.33 22.45 35.40
CA THR A 357 13.42 23.33 36.56
C THR A 357 13.97 22.58 37.77
N ARG A 358 13.53 21.33 38.00
CA ARG A 358 14.08 20.48 39.05
C ARG A 358 15.56 20.19 38.83
N ASN A 359 15.95 19.76 37.62
CA ASN A 359 17.35 19.48 37.30
C ASN A 359 18.24 20.70 37.51
N ARG A 360 17.80 21.89 37.10
CA ARG A 360 18.53 23.15 37.33
C ARG A 360 18.69 23.47 38.82
N ALA A 361 17.64 23.27 39.62
CA ALA A 361 17.68 23.54 41.06
C ALA A 361 18.74 22.67 41.78
N HIS A 362 18.87 21.39 41.39
CA HIS A 362 19.86 20.48 41.99
C HIS A 362 21.27 20.65 41.41
N ALA A 363 21.40 21.00 40.13
CA ALA A 363 22.70 21.25 39.48
C ALA A 363 23.45 22.44 40.10
N ASN A 364 22.73 23.45 40.61
CA ASN A 364 23.33 24.65 41.21
C ASN A 364 23.97 24.43 42.60
N GLY A 365 24.09 23.17 43.05
CA GLY A 365 24.78 22.83 44.29
C GLY A 365 25.11 21.35 44.44
N ASN A 366 25.00 20.56 43.37
CA ASN A 366 25.10 19.08 43.38
C ASN A 366 24.30 18.45 44.52
N THR A 367 23.08 18.93 44.76
CA THR A 367 22.29 18.50 45.91
C THR A 367 21.52 17.20 45.62
N PRO A 368 21.32 16.33 46.62
CA PRO A 368 20.51 15.12 46.48
C PRO A 368 19.08 15.43 46.00
N TYR A 369 18.50 14.53 45.21
CA TYR A 369 17.10 14.65 44.76
C TYR A 369 16.18 14.04 45.80
N ASN A 370 15.14 14.77 46.22
CA ASN A 370 14.07 14.18 47.01
C ASN A 370 13.15 13.38 46.09
N VAL A 371 13.12 12.07 46.33
CA VAL A 371 12.35 11.08 45.57
C VAL A 371 10.86 11.42 45.53
N LEU A 372 10.30 11.97 46.62
CA LEU A 372 8.88 12.33 46.70
C LEU A 372 8.51 13.50 45.77
N ASN A 373 9.50 14.21 45.23
CA ASN A 373 9.25 15.23 44.23
C ASN A 373 8.97 14.65 42.85
N LEU A 374 9.41 13.43 42.54
CA LEU A 374 9.20 12.86 41.21
C LEU A 374 7.70 12.71 40.86
N PRO A 375 6.83 12.15 41.73
CA PRO A 375 5.39 12.14 41.47
C PRO A 375 4.75 13.54 41.45
N ARG A 376 5.35 14.53 42.12
CA ARG A 376 4.85 15.92 42.14
C ARG A 376 5.20 16.68 40.87
N ASP A 377 6.41 16.47 40.37
CA ASP A 377 6.93 17.07 39.14
C ASP A 377 6.32 16.39 37.90
N LEU A 378 5.88 15.13 38.03
CA LEU A 378 5.15 14.39 37.01
C LEU A 378 3.69 14.88 36.91
N THR A 379 3.49 16.04 36.30
CA THR A 379 2.18 16.62 36.00
C THR A 379 1.51 15.94 34.80
N ILE A 380 1.42 14.60 34.83
CA ILE A 380 1.01 13.79 33.68
C ILE A 380 -0.50 13.53 33.63
N ASN A 381 -1.29 14.12 34.54
CA ASN A 381 -2.71 13.79 34.68
C ASN A 381 -3.48 14.02 33.38
N ASP A 382 -3.42 15.23 32.85
CA ASP A 382 -4.20 15.59 31.67
C ASP A 382 -3.53 15.04 30.39
N PHE A 383 -2.19 14.96 30.35
CA PHE A 383 -1.47 14.19 29.32
C PHE A 383 -1.95 12.74 29.22
N ALA A 384 -1.93 11.98 30.32
CA ALA A 384 -2.29 10.57 30.33
C ALA A 384 -3.76 10.36 29.97
N ALA A 385 -4.65 11.26 30.40
CA ALA A 385 -6.05 11.23 30.01
C ALA A 385 -6.23 11.50 28.51
N LEU A 386 -5.54 12.51 27.94
CA LEU A 386 -5.58 12.81 26.52
C LEU A 386 -5.07 11.66 25.66
N ILE A 387 -3.93 11.04 26.02
CA ILE A 387 -3.42 9.88 25.30
C ILE A 387 -4.36 8.68 25.43
N ALA A 388 -4.92 8.45 26.63
CA ALA A 388 -5.86 7.36 26.85
C ALA A 388 -7.14 7.54 26.03
N ASP A 389 -7.65 8.76 25.87
CA ASP A 389 -8.81 9.05 25.03
C ASP A 389 -8.47 8.92 23.54
N PHE A 390 -7.30 9.44 23.13
CA PHE A 390 -6.83 9.39 21.75
C PHE A 390 -6.59 7.96 21.24
N LEU A 391 -6.03 7.09 22.09
CA LEU A 391 -5.76 5.69 21.77
C LEU A 391 -6.92 4.75 22.12
N ASN A 392 -8.02 5.28 22.66
CA ASN A 392 -9.14 4.45 23.08
C ASN A 392 -9.76 3.70 21.89
N ILE A 393 -10.03 2.42 22.12
CA ILE A 393 -10.63 1.52 21.15
C ILE A 393 -11.52 0.52 21.90
N ASP A 394 -12.71 0.27 21.37
CA ASP A 394 -13.53 -0.87 21.79
C ASP A 394 -13.02 -2.12 21.06
N ARG A 395 -12.56 -3.14 21.79
CA ARG A 395 -11.92 -4.33 21.20
C ARG A 395 -12.86 -5.17 20.32
N LYS A 396 -14.17 -5.04 20.52
CA LYS A 396 -15.18 -5.79 19.77
C LYS A 396 -15.51 -5.10 18.45
N THR A 397 -15.73 -3.79 18.47
CA THR A 397 -16.11 -3.00 17.29
C THR A 397 -14.90 -2.42 16.58
N LEU A 398 -13.75 -2.34 17.24
CA LEU A 398 -12.56 -1.62 16.79
C LEU A 398 -12.81 -0.15 16.46
N LEU A 399 -13.78 0.47 17.13
CA LEU A 399 -14.03 1.90 17.00
C LEU A 399 -13.65 2.59 18.30
N SER A 400 -13.22 3.84 18.19
CA SER A 400 -13.08 4.66 19.39
C SER A 400 -14.45 5.14 19.85
N THR A 401 -14.68 5.16 21.15
CA THR A 401 -15.86 5.84 21.71
C THR A 401 -15.68 7.37 21.73
N SER A 402 -14.47 7.86 21.46
CA SER A 402 -14.16 9.28 21.38
C SER A 402 -14.21 9.76 19.93
N SER A 403 -14.81 10.91 19.70
CA SER A 403 -14.81 11.56 18.37
C SER A 403 -13.41 12.03 17.96
N THR A 404 -12.51 12.22 18.91
CA THR A 404 -11.10 12.57 18.70
C THR A 404 -10.19 11.36 18.63
N GLY A 405 -10.73 10.14 18.74
CA GLY A 405 -9.96 8.90 18.69
C GLY A 405 -9.15 8.78 17.40
N LEU A 406 -7.90 8.34 17.54
CA LEU A 406 -6.95 8.14 16.45
C LEU A 406 -7.53 7.24 15.35
N LEU A 407 -8.15 6.13 15.75
CA LEU A 407 -8.68 5.15 14.81
C LEU A 407 -9.89 5.69 14.01
N ASN A 408 -10.81 6.38 14.67
CA ASN A 408 -11.94 7.01 13.98
C ASN A 408 -11.43 8.02 12.94
N SER A 409 -10.41 8.81 13.29
CA SER A 409 -9.80 9.77 12.37
C SER A 409 -9.08 9.07 11.20
N PHE A 410 -8.38 7.96 11.44
CA PHE A 410 -7.80 7.16 10.36
C PHE A 410 -8.86 6.56 9.42
N LEU A 411 -9.99 6.08 9.97
CA LEU A 411 -11.08 5.55 9.17
C LEU A 411 -11.74 6.63 8.32
N GLU A 412 -11.94 7.84 8.86
CA GLU A 412 -12.41 8.99 8.08
C GLU A 412 -11.44 9.33 6.94
N ILE A 413 -10.14 9.36 7.19
CA ILE A 413 -9.12 9.58 6.16
C ILE A 413 -9.20 8.47 5.11
N ALA A 414 -9.27 7.21 5.51
CA ALA A 414 -9.36 6.08 4.58
C ALA A 414 -10.61 6.22 3.70
N LEU A 415 -11.79 6.37 4.30
CA LEU A 415 -13.06 6.50 3.59
C LEU A 415 -13.11 7.71 2.65
N HIS A 416 -12.52 8.85 3.05
CA HIS A 416 -12.42 10.03 2.18
C HIS A 416 -11.56 9.79 0.93
N ASN A 417 -10.63 8.84 0.98
CA ASN A 417 -9.77 8.48 -0.13
C ASN A 417 -10.29 7.30 -0.98
N ILE A 418 -11.43 6.71 -0.62
CA ILE A 418 -12.06 5.62 -1.36
C ILE A 418 -13.07 6.21 -2.36
N GLU A 419 -12.75 6.17 -3.66
CA GLU A 419 -13.66 6.64 -4.73
C GLU A 419 -14.85 5.69 -4.91
N LYS A 420 -14.56 4.39 -5.03
CA LYS A 420 -15.56 3.32 -5.11
C LYS A 420 -14.97 2.07 -4.49
N PHE A 421 -15.79 1.33 -3.75
CA PHE A 421 -15.47 -0.01 -3.25
C PHE A 421 -16.21 -1.03 -4.10
N ASP A 422 -15.51 -2.03 -4.62
CA ASP A 422 -16.06 -3.11 -5.44
C ASP A 422 -15.15 -4.32 -5.33
N ASN A 423 -15.63 -5.35 -4.62
CA ASN A 423 -14.88 -6.57 -4.35
C ASN A 423 -14.32 -7.21 -5.62
N THR A 424 -13.19 -7.90 -5.45
CA THR A 424 -12.57 -8.65 -6.54
C THR A 424 -12.44 -10.14 -6.27
N ASP A 425 -12.59 -10.93 -7.33
CA ASP A 425 -12.44 -12.39 -7.31
C ASP A 425 -11.32 -12.80 -8.29
N PRO A 426 -10.50 -13.83 -7.99
CA PRO A 426 -9.60 -14.45 -8.98
C PRO A 426 -10.32 -15.24 -10.10
N ASP A 427 -11.61 -15.59 -9.96
CA ASP A 427 -12.42 -16.30 -10.94
C ASP A 427 -13.40 -15.36 -11.68
N PRO A 428 -13.32 -15.24 -13.02
CA PRO A 428 -14.21 -14.37 -13.78
C PRO A 428 -15.60 -14.95 -14.05
N SER A 429 -15.90 -16.17 -13.61
CA SER A 429 -17.13 -16.88 -13.97
C SER A 429 -18.41 -16.07 -13.73
N ALA A 430 -18.44 -15.27 -12.67
CA ALA A 430 -19.57 -14.36 -12.39
C ALA A 430 -19.83 -13.35 -13.53
N GLN A 431 -18.76 -12.82 -14.16
CA GLN A 431 -18.86 -11.85 -15.27
C GLN A 431 -19.40 -12.46 -16.57
N PHE A 432 -19.29 -13.79 -16.72
CA PHE A 432 -19.75 -14.54 -17.89
C PHE A 432 -21.09 -15.24 -17.69
N LYS A 433 -21.67 -15.18 -16.48
CA LYS A 433 -22.93 -15.84 -16.14
C LYS A 433 -24.06 -15.41 -17.06
N GLY A 434 -24.80 -16.37 -17.61
CA GLY A 434 -25.92 -16.11 -18.52
C GLY A 434 -25.52 -15.69 -19.94
N THR A 435 -24.23 -15.76 -20.28
CA THR A 435 -23.72 -15.47 -21.63
C THR A 435 -23.36 -16.74 -22.40
N SER A 436 -23.09 -16.63 -23.70
CA SER A 436 -22.65 -17.76 -24.54
C SER A 436 -21.25 -18.30 -24.20
N LEU A 437 -20.55 -17.68 -23.24
CA LEU A 437 -19.20 -18.06 -22.81
C LEU A 437 -19.18 -18.65 -21.39
N ALA A 438 -20.32 -18.74 -20.70
CA ALA A 438 -20.38 -19.22 -19.31
C ALA A 438 -19.69 -20.59 -19.14
N ASP A 439 -19.95 -21.53 -20.04
CA ASP A 439 -19.38 -22.89 -19.99
C ASP A 439 -18.01 -23.01 -20.70
N LYS A 440 -17.41 -21.88 -21.08
CA LYS A 440 -16.15 -21.81 -21.85
C LYS A 440 -15.03 -21.10 -21.09
N VAL A 441 -15.19 -20.92 -19.78
CA VAL A 441 -14.18 -20.38 -18.87
C VAL A 441 -13.35 -21.54 -18.32
N GLN A 442 -12.04 -21.50 -18.56
CA GLN A 442 -11.07 -22.47 -18.06
C GLN A 442 -10.15 -21.80 -17.02
N SER A 443 -9.91 -22.50 -15.91
CA SER A 443 -9.05 -22.04 -14.83
C SER A 443 -7.68 -22.72 -14.87
N LEU A 444 -6.61 -21.96 -14.69
CA LEU A 444 -5.25 -22.47 -14.49
C LEU A 444 -4.70 -21.97 -13.14
N ASN A 445 -4.70 -22.86 -12.15
CA ASN A 445 -4.09 -22.59 -10.85
C ASN A 445 -2.58 -22.83 -10.95
N VAL A 446 -1.76 -21.83 -10.61
CA VAL A 446 -0.29 -21.92 -10.57
C VAL A 446 0.29 -21.72 -9.17
N THR A 447 -0.54 -21.85 -8.13
CA THR A 447 -0.16 -21.63 -6.73
C THR A 447 0.99 -22.53 -6.29
N ASP A 448 1.02 -23.79 -6.73
CA ASP A 448 2.08 -24.76 -6.44
C ASP A 448 3.45 -24.39 -7.06
N ARG A 449 3.45 -23.47 -8.02
CA ARG A 449 4.65 -22.93 -8.68
C ARG A 449 5.22 -21.72 -7.93
N ASP A 450 4.48 -21.13 -7.00
CA ASP A 450 4.96 -20.09 -6.11
C ASP A 450 5.86 -20.71 -5.01
N PRO A 451 7.12 -20.26 -4.84
CA PRO A 451 8.01 -20.76 -3.80
C PRO A 451 7.41 -20.69 -2.38
N TYR A 452 6.49 -19.75 -2.15
CA TYR A 452 5.82 -19.58 -0.88
C TYR A 452 4.88 -20.74 -0.54
N ASP A 453 4.36 -21.50 -1.51
CA ASP A 453 3.47 -22.65 -1.25
C ASP A 453 4.13 -23.69 -0.32
N LYS A 454 5.43 -23.91 -0.55
CA LYS A 454 6.26 -24.87 0.18
C LYS A 454 6.78 -24.31 1.51
N TYR A 455 6.48 -23.05 1.82
CA TYR A 455 7.04 -22.35 2.97
C TYR A 455 6.17 -22.51 4.23
N LYS A 456 6.22 -23.70 4.82
CA LYS A 456 5.46 -24.05 6.02
C LYS A 456 6.12 -23.52 7.30
N PRO A 457 5.34 -23.12 8.33
CA PRO A 457 3.87 -23.09 8.39
C PRO A 457 3.23 -21.83 7.77
N TYR A 458 4.04 -20.87 7.32
CA TYR A 458 3.59 -19.55 6.87
C TYR A 458 2.52 -19.60 5.76
N SER A 459 2.66 -20.52 4.80
CA SER A 459 1.64 -20.69 3.74
C SER A 459 0.31 -21.24 4.22
N ASP A 460 0.26 -21.97 5.35
CA ASP A 460 -1.01 -22.36 5.98
C ASP A 460 -1.62 -21.20 6.77
N ASN A 461 -0.78 -20.39 7.41
CA ASN A 461 -1.23 -19.18 8.12
C ASN A 461 -1.79 -18.14 7.15
N TYR A 462 -1.22 -18.05 5.94
CA TYR A 462 -1.78 -17.25 4.85
C TYR A 462 -3.24 -17.61 4.52
N LYS A 463 -3.57 -18.90 4.47
CA LYS A 463 -4.94 -19.35 4.17
C LYS A 463 -5.92 -18.91 5.26
N LYS A 464 -5.51 -18.95 6.53
CA LYS A 464 -6.30 -18.42 7.65
C LYS A 464 -6.49 -16.91 7.54
N PHE A 465 -5.41 -16.18 7.25
CA PHE A 465 -5.43 -14.74 7.02
C PHE A 465 -6.43 -14.38 5.91
N ILE A 466 -6.33 -14.99 4.73
CA ILE A 466 -7.25 -14.69 3.62
C ILE A 466 -8.69 -15.10 3.92
N THR A 467 -8.92 -16.20 4.64
CA THR A 467 -10.28 -16.56 5.10
C THR A 467 -10.87 -15.46 5.99
N HIS A 468 -10.07 -14.87 6.86
CA HIS A 468 -10.51 -13.73 7.69
C HIS A 468 -10.81 -12.49 6.84
N ILE A 469 -9.94 -12.15 5.88
CA ILE A 469 -10.13 -11.03 4.97
C ILE A 469 -11.46 -11.16 4.19
N ASN A 470 -11.74 -12.34 3.64
CA ASN A 470 -13.00 -12.60 2.94
C ASN A 470 -14.23 -12.37 3.85
N ASN A 471 -14.16 -12.77 5.12
CA ASN A 471 -15.24 -12.55 6.07
C ASN A 471 -15.41 -11.05 6.42
N VAL A 472 -14.32 -10.28 6.42
CA VAL A 472 -14.35 -8.83 6.61
C VAL A 472 -15.02 -8.15 5.42
N GLU A 473 -14.68 -8.54 4.19
CA GLU A 473 -15.28 -8.03 2.96
C GLU A 473 -16.78 -8.31 2.88
N VAL A 474 -17.21 -9.53 3.20
CA VAL A 474 -18.63 -9.89 3.25
C VAL A 474 -19.40 -9.00 4.24
N ARG A 475 -18.84 -8.75 5.44
CA ARG A 475 -19.46 -7.84 6.42
C ARG A 475 -19.52 -6.42 5.89
N TYR A 476 -18.47 -5.94 5.25
CA TYR A 476 -18.43 -4.59 4.68
C TYR A 476 -19.51 -4.41 3.60
N SER A 477 -19.66 -5.38 2.69
CA SER A 477 -20.64 -5.32 1.59
C SER A 477 -22.09 -5.46 2.08
N ALA A 478 -22.37 -6.36 3.03
CA ALA A 478 -23.73 -6.62 3.53
C ALA A 478 -24.40 -5.36 4.13
N VAL A 479 -23.60 -4.42 4.60
CA VAL A 479 -24.06 -3.16 5.21
C VAL A 479 -24.57 -2.15 4.18
N ALA A 480 -24.03 -2.18 2.96
CA ALA A 480 -24.45 -1.25 1.89
C ALA A 480 -25.88 -1.52 1.40
N GLU A 481 -26.39 -2.74 1.61
CA GLU A 481 -27.72 -3.20 1.16
C GLU A 481 -28.83 -3.04 2.22
N ALA A 482 -28.52 -2.56 3.43
CA ALA A 482 -29.45 -2.53 4.55
C ALA A 482 -30.51 -1.39 4.48
N VAL A 483 -31.72 -1.69 4.96
CA VAL A 483 -32.96 -0.88 4.86
C VAL A 483 -32.83 0.55 5.43
N PRO A 484 -33.46 1.57 4.78
CA PRO A 484 -33.54 2.95 5.30
C PRO A 484 -34.17 3.00 6.70
N GLY A 485 -33.39 3.39 7.71
CA GLY A 485 -33.81 3.43 9.12
C GLY A 485 -32.71 3.03 10.12
N SER A 486 -31.61 2.45 9.63
CA SER A 486 -30.46 2.01 10.43
C SER A 486 -29.11 2.63 10.03
N ALA A 487 -29.11 3.73 9.27
CA ALA A 487 -27.92 4.29 8.61
C ALA A 487 -26.69 4.47 9.53
N ALA A 488 -26.91 4.84 10.79
CA ALA A 488 -25.84 4.97 11.78
C ALA A 488 -25.26 3.60 12.22
N ALA A 489 -26.12 2.61 12.45
CA ALA A 489 -25.68 1.24 12.79
C ALA A 489 -24.99 0.56 11.61
N ALA A 490 -25.51 0.78 10.40
CA ALA A 490 -24.87 0.39 9.16
C ALA A 490 -23.48 1.05 9.05
N ALA A 491 -23.38 2.37 9.15
CA ALA A 491 -22.09 3.06 9.10
C ALA A 491 -21.09 2.54 10.16
N ALA A 492 -21.56 2.25 11.38
CA ALA A 492 -20.72 1.67 12.42
C ALA A 492 -20.20 0.28 12.07
N GLU A 493 -21.04 -0.63 11.56
CA GLU A 493 -20.60 -1.98 11.14
C GLU A 493 -19.62 -1.91 9.96
N ARG A 494 -19.86 -1.04 8.98
CA ARG A 494 -18.94 -0.80 7.87
C ARG A 494 -17.58 -0.31 8.36
N ASN A 495 -17.58 0.68 9.27
CA ASN A 495 -16.36 1.23 9.84
C ASN A 495 -15.62 0.18 10.68
N SER A 496 -16.36 -0.68 11.40
CA SER A 496 -15.81 -1.80 12.15
C SER A 496 -15.12 -2.83 11.24
N ALA A 497 -15.76 -3.19 10.13
CA ALA A 497 -15.15 -4.09 9.14
C ALA A 497 -13.87 -3.47 8.54
N LEU A 498 -13.89 -2.19 8.18
CA LEU A 498 -12.70 -1.51 7.67
C LEU A 498 -11.57 -1.43 8.71
N ALA A 499 -11.91 -1.16 9.98
CA ALA A 499 -10.94 -1.19 11.07
C ALA A 499 -10.31 -2.58 11.24
N ASP A 500 -11.13 -3.63 11.14
CA ASP A 500 -10.68 -5.02 11.23
C ASP A 500 -9.71 -5.38 10.10
N LEU A 501 -10.01 -4.92 8.88
CA LEU A 501 -9.13 -5.04 7.73
C LEU A 501 -7.76 -4.39 8.00
N ILE A 502 -7.76 -3.13 8.44
CA ILE A 502 -6.54 -2.36 8.72
C ILE A 502 -5.71 -3.06 9.80
N PHE A 503 -6.32 -3.44 10.93
CA PHE A 503 -5.61 -4.12 12.01
C PHE A 503 -5.03 -5.46 11.56
N SER A 504 -5.79 -6.21 10.76
CA SER A 504 -5.34 -7.50 10.23
C SER A 504 -4.12 -7.35 9.34
N ILE A 505 -4.11 -6.35 8.43
CA ILE A 505 -2.95 -6.05 7.57
C ILE A 505 -1.76 -5.56 8.40
N VAL A 506 -1.97 -4.62 9.33
CA VAL A 506 -0.91 -4.08 10.18
C VAL A 506 -0.25 -5.19 11.00
N GLN A 507 -1.03 -6.10 11.57
CA GLN A 507 -0.50 -7.23 12.35
C GLN A 507 0.36 -8.18 11.49
N GLN A 508 0.18 -8.21 10.16
CA GLN A 508 1.02 -9.03 9.29
C GLN A 508 2.37 -8.38 8.95
N SER A 509 2.54 -7.08 9.17
CA SER A 509 3.83 -6.41 9.04
C SER A 509 4.78 -6.81 10.17
N ALA A 510 5.88 -7.48 9.82
CA ALA A 510 6.86 -7.91 10.83
C ALA A 510 7.46 -6.73 11.63
N LYS A 511 7.62 -5.56 10.99
CA LYS A 511 8.03 -4.31 11.67
C LYS A 511 6.98 -3.82 12.66
N ALA A 512 5.70 -3.87 12.29
CA ALA A 512 4.62 -3.45 13.19
C ALA A 512 4.55 -4.38 14.41
N ARG A 513 4.62 -5.71 14.21
CA ARG A 513 4.69 -6.68 15.32
C ARG A 513 5.82 -6.37 16.30
N TYR A 514 7.02 -6.09 15.79
CA TYR A 514 8.16 -5.72 16.63
C TYR A 514 7.84 -4.52 17.54
N TYR A 515 7.26 -3.45 16.99
CA TYR A 515 6.91 -2.27 17.78
C TYR A 515 5.70 -2.48 18.70
N ILE A 516 4.76 -3.34 18.33
CA ILE A 516 3.63 -3.74 19.18
C ILE A 516 4.15 -4.42 20.46
N THR A 517 5.11 -5.35 20.34
CA THR A 517 5.76 -5.98 21.51
C THR A 517 6.44 -4.93 22.40
N LYS A 518 7.02 -3.88 21.82
CA LYS A 518 7.59 -2.77 22.62
C LYS A 518 6.50 -1.94 23.32
N ALA A 519 5.35 -1.74 22.68
CA ALA A 519 4.22 -1.01 23.27
C ALA A 519 3.64 -1.72 24.51
N GLU A 520 3.64 -3.06 24.55
CA GLU A 520 3.27 -3.83 25.75
C GLU A 520 4.17 -3.50 26.96
N GLY A 521 5.47 -3.32 26.69
CA GLY A 521 6.44 -2.89 27.67
C GLY A 521 6.11 -1.51 28.25
N ILE A 522 5.63 -0.58 27.42
CA ILE A 522 5.19 0.76 27.85
C ILE A 522 3.95 0.63 28.76
N GLY A 523 2.93 -0.13 28.33
CA GLY A 523 1.72 -0.36 29.13
C GLY A 523 2.03 -0.98 30.51
N SER A 524 2.97 -1.93 30.55
CA SER A 524 3.45 -2.56 31.79
C SER A 524 4.24 -1.60 32.68
N THR A 525 5.05 -0.73 32.08
CA THR A 525 5.81 0.31 32.79
C THR A 525 4.86 1.32 33.45
N MET A 526 3.86 1.82 32.73
CA MET A 526 2.88 2.76 33.27
C MET A 526 2.08 2.17 34.44
N ARG A 527 1.70 0.89 34.35
CA ARG A 527 1.05 0.15 35.45
C ARG A 527 1.97 0.05 36.66
N SER A 528 3.24 -0.24 36.44
CA SER A 528 4.23 -0.37 37.51
C SER A 528 4.42 0.96 38.22
N VAL A 529 4.60 2.07 37.49
CA VAL A 529 4.68 3.42 38.06
C VAL A 529 3.43 3.77 38.85
N ALA A 530 2.23 3.49 38.32
CA ALA A 530 0.98 3.75 39.02
C ALA A 530 0.85 2.93 40.32
N ASN A 531 1.19 1.64 40.28
CA ASN A 531 1.19 0.78 41.46
C ASN A 531 2.20 1.26 42.52
N GLN A 532 3.33 1.81 42.11
CA GLN A 532 4.31 2.37 43.04
C GLN A 532 3.80 3.66 43.69
N ILE A 533 3.21 4.59 42.92
CA ILE A 533 2.53 5.77 43.47
C ILE A 533 1.47 5.33 44.50
N ARG A 534 0.72 4.26 44.20
CA ARG A 534 -0.27 3.69 45.11
C ARG A 534 0.35 3.15 46.41
N ILE A 535 1.46 2.42 46.35
CA ILE A 535 2.14 1.86 47.53
C ILE A 535 2.67 3.01 48.41
N GLN A 536 3.35 3.99 47.82
CA GLN A 536 3.85 5.16 48.54
C GLN A 536 2.71 5.94 49.20
N ARG A 537 1.61 6.15 48.48
CA ARG A 537 0.40 6.76 49.04
C ARG A 537 -0.13 5.98 50.23
N ASN A 538 -0.26 4.65 50.12
CA ASN A 538 -0.78 3.80 51.18
C ASN A 538 0.13 3.74 52.42
N SER A 539 1.43 4.04 52.26
CA SER A 539 2.37 4.20 53.39
C SER A 539 2.13 5.47 54.22
N ILE A 540 1.32 6.40 53.69
CA ILE A 540 0.89 7.63 54.38
C ILE A 540 -0.61 7.51 54.68
N PRO A 541 -1.02 7.36 55.96
CA PRO A 541 -2.43 7.26 56.32
C PRO A 541 -3.24 8.46 55.79
N PHE A 542 -4.45 8.20 55.28
CA PHE A 542 -5.47 9.21 54.89
C PHE A 542 -5.34 9.93 53.53
N LEU A 543 -4.43 9.54 52.63
CA LEU A 543 -4.40 10.11 51.27
C LEU A 543 -5.37 9.40 50.29
N PRO A 544 -6.35 10.09 49.67
CA PRO A 544 -7.23 9.51 48.66
C PRO A 544 -6.47 9.15 47.38
N ALA A 545 -7.01 8.23 46.56
CA ALA A 545 -6.41 7.87 45.29
C ALA A 545 -6.11 9.11 44.45
N GLY A 546 -4.83 9.28 44.09
CA GLY A 546 -4.41 10.44 43.31
C GLY A 546 -4.94 10.33 41.88
N LYS A 547 -5.38 11.44 41.29
CA LYS A 547 -5.78 11.53 39.87
C LYS A 547 -4.71 10.93 38.94
N THR A 548 -3.43 11.05 39.31
CA THR A 548 -2.28 10.49 38.60
C THR A 548 -2.26 8.97 38.56
N GLU A 549 -2.51 8.31 39.69
CA GLU A 549 -2.58 6.86 39.78
C GLU A 549 -3.68 6.32 38.83
N THR A 550 -4.88 6.90 38.92
CA THR A 550 -6.03 6.53 38.10
C THR A 550 -5.76 6.72 36.61
N ASN A 551 -5.20 7.87 36.22
CA ASN A 551 -4.96 8.18 34.81
C ASN A 551 -3.85 7.31 34.21
N LEU A 552 -2.79 6.99 34.96
CA LEU A 552 -1.75 6.07 34.50
C LEU A 552 -2.26 4.62 34.37
N LEU A 553 -3.12 4.16 35.30
CA LEU A 553 -3.78 2.86 35.17
C LEU A 553 -4.74 2.81 33.99
N SER A 554 -5.48 3.89 33.74
CA SER A 554 -6.35 4.03 32.58
C SER A 554 -5.54 3.97 31.29
N LEU A 555 -4.46 4.75 31.18
CA LEU A 555 -3.56 4.74 30.03
C LEU A 555 -2.93 3.36 29.79
N SER A 556 -2.45 2.70 30.84
CA SER A 556 -1.94 1.32 30.75
C SER A 556 -3.00 0.36 30.20
N THR A 557 -4.24 0.49 30.67
CA THR A 557 -5.36 -0.35 30.22
C THR A 557 -5.68 -0.08 28.76
N THR A 558 -5.72 1.19 28.34
CA THR A 558 -5.91 1.57 26.93
C THR A 558 -4.82 1.00 26.03
N ILE A 559 -3.54 1.15 26.39
CA ILE A 559 -2.41 0.63 25.61
C ILE A 559 -2.52 -0.89 25.46
N ASN A 560 -2.76 -1.60 26.57
CA ASN A 560 -2.89 -3.06 26.54
C ASN A 560 -4.13 -3.51 25.73
N ASN A 561 -5.22 -2.74 25.77
CA ASN A 561 -6.40 -3.05 24.98
C ASN A 561 -6.16 -2.85 23.47
N PHE A 562 -5.44 -1.79 23.10
CA PHE A 562 -5.03 -1.54 21.72
C PHE A 562 -4.08 -2.63 21.20
N VAL A 563 -3.08 -3.03 22.00
CA VAL A 563 -2.18 -4.14 21.65
C VAL A 563 -2.95 -5.46 21.55
N GLY A 564 -3.83 -5.76 22.51
CA GLY A 564 -4.67 -6.95 22.46
C GLY A 564 -5.56 -7.00 21.22
N ALA A 565 -6.09 -5.86 20.78
CA ALA A 565 -6.85 -5.78 19.53
C ALA A 565 -5.98 -6.12 18.30
N LEU A 566 -4.70 -5.76 18.27
CA LEU A 566 -3.80 -6.18 17.18
C LEU A 566 -3.45 -7.67 17.27
N GLN A 567 -3.17 -8.17 18.47
CA GLN A 567 -2.80 -9.58 18.70
C GLN A 567 -3.92 -10.57 18.38
N ASP A 568 -5.19 -10.19 18.59
CA ASP A 568 -6.34 -11.00 18.20
C ASP A 568 -6.40 -11.32 16.70
N ARG A 569 -5.63 -10.59 15.89
CA ARG A 569 -5.53 -10.73 14.44
C ARG A 569 -4.18 -11.31 14.00
N ASP A 570 -3.49 -11.99 14.91
CA ASP A 570 -2.33 -12.80 14.56
C ASP A 570 -2.77 -14.16 14.00
N PHE A 571 -2.38 -14.46 12.77
CA PHE A 571 -2.70 -15.73 12.11
C PHE A 571 -1.55 -16.75 12.19
N GLY A 572 -0.52 -16.48 13.00
CA GLY A 572 0.68 -17.30 13.14
C GLY A 572 1.86 -16.81 12.30
N GLN A 573 1.88 -15.51 11.96
CA GLN A 573 2.81 -14.87 11.04
C GLN A 573 2.70 -15.35 9.57
N LEU A 574 2.91 -14.43 8.63
CA LEU A 574 3.04 -14.73 7.20
C LEU A 574 4.50 -14.80 6.73
N GLU A 575 5.43 -14.32 7.55
CA GLU A 575 6.86 -14.32 7.25
C GLU A 575 7.64 -14.53 8.56
N PRO A 576 8.94 -14.90 8.48
CA PRO A 576 9.79 -15.01 9.66
C PRO A 576 9.82 -13.74 10.49
N GLU A 577 10.19 -13.89 11.75
CA GLU A 577 10.31 -12.77 12.67
C GLU A 577 11.31 -11.71 12.16
N TYR A 578 10.90 -10.45 12.24
CA TYR A 578 11.79 -9.33 11.91
C TYR A 578 12.78 -9.13 13.05
N ILE A 579 14.04 -9.39 12.75
CA ILE A 579 15.16 -9.05 13.63
C ILE A 579 15.68 -7.70 13.13
N PRO A 580 15.61 -6.62 13.94
CA PRO A 580 16.18 -5.34 13.55
C PRO A 580 17.69 -5.50 13.29
N PRO A 581 18.25 -4.79 12.30
CA PRO A 581 19.70 -4.82 12.06
C PRO A 581 20.43 -4.41 13.33
N SER A 582 21.56 -5.05 13.59
CA SER A 582 22.49 -4.60 14.64
C SER A 582 23.00 -3.19 14.36
N ASP A 583 23.47 -2.50 15.40
CA ASP A 583 24.10 -1.18 15.26
C ASP A 583 25.29 -1.22 14.28
N GLU A 584 26.00 -2.34 14.22
CA GLU A 584 27.13 -2.55 13.32
C GLU A 584 26.67 -2.71 11.86
N GLU A 585 25.61 -3.48 11.62
CA GLU A 585 24.98 -3.60 10.30
C GLU A 585 24.39 -2.27 9.82
N THR A 586 23.78 -1.51 10.72
CA THR A 586 23.23 -0.18 10.42
C THR A 586 24.35 0.79 10.02
N LYS A 587 25.43 0.86 10.81
CA LYS A 587 26.60 1.69 10.49
C LYS A 587 27.26 1.27 9.18
N ARG A 588 27.33 -0.03 8.89
CA ARG A 588 27.87 -0.54 7.63
C ARG A 588 26.99 -0.15 6.44
N ALA A 589 25.68 -0.27 6.56
CA ALA A 589 24.72 0.13 5.53
C ALA A 589 24.75 1.65 5.27
N GLU A 590 24.83 2.46 6.32
CA GLU A 590 25.00 3.92 6.20
C GLU A 590 26.34 4.30 5.55
N ALA A 591 27.43 3.62 5.93
CA ALA A 591 28.74 3.84 5.33
C ALA A 591 28.76 3.43 3.85
N GLU A 592 28.06 2.37 3.46
CA GLU A 592 27.87 2.02 2.05
C GLU A 592 27.01 3.06 1.33
N ARG A 593 25.89 3.52 1.91
CA ARG A 593 25.05 4.57 1.30
C ARG A 593 25.83 5.87 1.06
N LYS A 594 26.64 6.29 2.03
CA LYS A 594 27.52 7.47 1.92
C LYS A 594 28.61 7.33 0.85
N LYS A 595 28.99 6.11 0.41
CA LYS A 595 29.90 5.93 -0.73
C LYS A 595 29.25 6.24 -2.07
N TRP A 596 27.91 6.16 -2.14
CA TRP A 596 27.13 6.38 -3.36
C TRP A 596 26.42 7.73 -3.38
N GLU A 597 26.35 8.43 -2.24
CA GLU A 597 25.94 9.83 -2.19
C GLU A 597 26.97 10.68 -2.94
N LEU A 598 26.49 11.38 -3.99
CA LEU A 598 27.32 12.32 -4.73
C LEU A 598 27.88 13.37 -3.76
N PRO A 599 29.17 13.74 -3.88
CA PRO A 599 29.78 14.72 -3.01
C PRO A 599 28.94 16.01 -2.96
N PRO A 600 28.82 16.67 -1.79
CA PRO A 600 28.06 17.91 -1.66
C PRO A 600 28.48 18.99 -2.67
N GLU A 601 29.73 18.98 -3.16
CA GLU A 601 30.19 19.91 -4.20
C GLU A 601 29.55 19.65 -5.57
N VAL A 602 29.16 18.41 -5.88
CA VAL A 602 28.48 18.02 -7.13
C VAL A 602 27.00 18.38 -7.07
N VAL A 603 26.34 18.12 -5.93
CA VAL A 603 24.90 18.40 -5.72
C VAL A 603 24.63 19.91 -5.62
N ASN A 604 25.58 20.69 -5.11
CA ASN A 604 25.46 22.14 -4.96
C ASN A 604 26.09 22.93 -6.11
N ASN A 605 26.52 22.30 -7.20
CA ASN A 605 27.07 23.02 -8.35
C ASN A 605 25.98 23.88 -9.03
N PRO A 606 26.11 25.23 -9.03
CA PRO A 606 25.11 26.13 -9.62
C PRO A 606 24.91 25.92 -11.12
N LEU A 607 25.90 25.36 -11.82
CA LEU A 607 25.84 25.08 -13.27
C LEU A 607 24.88 23.92 -13.62
N LEU A 608 24.51 23.08 -12.65
CA LEU A 608 23.50 22.02 -12.84
C LEU A 608 22.07 22.52 -12.57
N LYS A 609 21.91 23.73 -12.00
CA LYS A 609 20.59 24.31 -11.66
C LYS A 609 20.10 25.41 -12.60
N LEU A 610 20.86 25.79 -13.61
CA LEU A 610 20.43 26.76 -14.62
C LEU A 610 20.95 26.42 -16.01
N ASP A 611 20.17 25.67 -16.79
CA ASP A 611 19.79 26.14 -18.12
C ASP A 611 18.51 25.43 -18.59
N LYS A 612 17.41 26.18 -18.78
CA LYS A 612 16.15 25.66 -19.32
C LYS A 612 16.11 25.68 -20.85
N ASN A 613 17.16 26.19 -21.50
CA ASN A 613 17.20 26.40 -22.95
C ASN A 613 18.45 25.83 -23.64
N LEU A 614 19.27 25.01 -22.98
CA LEU A 614 20.34 24.29 -23.68
C LEU A 614 19.74 23.13 -24.49
N GLU A 615 19.77 23.24 -25.81
CA GLU A 615 19.72 22.07 -26.69
C GLU A 615 20.87 21.14 -26.30
N VAL A 616 20.51 20.04 -25.64
CA VAL A 616 21.47 18.99 -25.28
C VAL A 616 22.02 18.42 -26.58
N PRO A 617 23.34 18.47 -26.84
CA PRO A 617 23.91 17.83 -28.01
C PRO A 617 23.61 16.33 -27.92
N ALA A 618 23.23 15.74 -29.05
CA ALA A 618 23.01 14.31 -29.17
C ALA A 618 24.22 13.57 -28.56
N TYR A 619 23.98 12.88 -27.44
CA TYR A 619 24.90 11.92 -26.86
C TYR A 619 25.02 10.76 -27.85
N SER A 620 25.92 10.90 -28.80
CA SER A 620 26.44 9.81 -29.60
C SER A 620 27.30 8.91 -28.71
N GLU A 621 26.94 7.63 -28.66
CA GLU A 621 27.88 6.51 -28.50
C GLU A 621 29.00 6.71 -27.47
N ILE A 622 28.63 6.71 -26.18
CA ILE A 622 29.56 6.26 -25.14
C ILE A 622 29.23 4.79 -24.88
N SER A 623 30.19 3.96 -25.28
CA SER A 623 30.27 2.53 -25.06
C SER A 623 30.11 2.15 -23.58
N GLY A 624 29.12 1.31 -23.29
CA GLY A 624 29.35 0.02 -22.64
C GLY A 624 30.09 -0.02 -21.30
N GLU A 625 29.69 0.79 -20.31
CA GLU A 625 29.83 0.36 -18.91
C GLU A 625 28.44 0.22 -18.30
N GLU A 626 27.96 -1.03 -18.27
CA GLU A 626 26.83 -1.45 -17.46
C GLU A 626 27.14 -1.08 -16.00
N TYR A 627 26.50 -0.03 -15.50
CA TYR A 627 26.31 0.09 -14.06
C TYR A 627 25.52 -1.15 -13.63
N PRO A 628 26.07 -2.03 -12.77
CA PRO A 628 25.32 -3.16 -12.29
C PRO A 628 24.09 -2.59 -11.57
N PRO A 629 22.85 -2.94 -11.99
CA PRO A 629 21.70 -2.58 -11.18
C PRO A 629 21.94 -3.14 -9.79
N GLU A 630 21.68 -2.35 -8.75
CA GLU A 630 21.63 -2.87 -7.38
C GLU A 630 20.91 -4.24 -7.42
N PRO A 631 21.42 -5.27 -6.74
CA PRO A 631 20.64 -6.47 -6.55
C PRO A 631 19.42 -6.05 -5.71
N ALA A 632 18.31 -5.74 -6.41
CA ALA A 632 17.07 -5.31 -5.79
C ALA A 632 16.81 -6.26 -4.62
N LYS A 633 16.76 -5.73 -3.39
CA LYS A 633 16.54 -6.53 -2.19
C LYS A 633 15.32 -7.39 -2.46
N LYS A 634 15.53 -8.71 -2.55
CA LYS A 634 14.43 -9.66 -2.77
C LYS A 634 13.48 -9.49 -1.59
N ASN A 635 12.20 -9.24 -1.88
CA ASN A 635 11.17 -9.19 -0.83
C ASN A 635 11.19 -10.51 -0.06
N ALA A 636 11.18 -10.44 1.27
CA ALA A 636 11.18 -11.63 2.12
C ALA A 636 9.94 -12.48 1.80
N LEU A 637 10.11 -13.80 1.67
CA LEU A 637 9.02 -14.72 1.38
C LEU A 637 7.89 -14.55 2.39
N GLY A 638 6.67 -14.33 1.90
CA GLY A 638 5.48 -14.13 2.74
C GLY A 638 5.30 -12.73 3.31
N SER A 639 6.26 -11.83 3.14
CA SER A 639 6.05 -10.40 3.43
C SER A 639 4.90 -9.84 2.59
N LEU A 640 4.21 -8.81 3.07
CA LEU A 640 3.18 -8.12 2.27
C LEU A 640 3.75 -7.66 0.92
N ALA A 641 4.99 -7.16 0.90
CA ALA A 641 5.68 -6.77 -0.34
C ALA A 641 5.91 -7.95 -1.29
N TYR A 642 6.20 -9.15 -0.76
CA TYR A 642 6.30 -10.35 -1.58
C TYR A 642 4.95 -10.73 -2.19
N LEU A 643 3.91 -10.79 -1.37
CA LEU A 643 2.58 -11.23 -1.80
C LEU A 643 1.93 -10.27 -2.81
N PHE A 644 2.19 -8.95 -2.69
CA PHE A 644 1.67 -7.95 -3.63
C PHE A 644 2.52 -7.77 -4.90
N ILE A 645 3.84 -8.01 -4.85
CA ILE A 645 4.74 -7.71 -5.97
C ILE A 645 5.28 -8.97 -6.61
N THR A 646 5.81 -9.89 -5.80
CA THR A 646 6.53 -11.07 -6.29
C THR A 646 5.58 -12.17 -6.71
N SER A 647 4.65 -12.58 -5.83
CA SER A 647 3.60 -13.57 -6.14
C SER A 647 2.74 -13.11 -7.31
N HIS A 648 2.41 -11.81 -7.35
CA HIS A 648 1.74 -11.18 -8.47
C HIS A 648 2.49 -11.33 -9.80
N SER A 649 3.80 -11.10 -9.78
CA SER A 649 4.62 -11.07 -10.99
C SER A 649 4.88 -12.45 -11.62
N ILE A 650 4.47 -13.55 -10.98
CA ILE A 650 4.75 -14.91 -11.48
C ILE A 650 4.16 -15.10 -12.88
N SER A 651 2.95 -14.62 -13.13
CA SER A 651 2.25 -14.81 -14.41
C SER A 651 2.73 -13.89 -15.54
N ARG A 652 3.41 -12.77 -15.24
CA ARG A 652 4.07 -11.93 -16.27
C ARG A 652 5.51 -12.33 -16.61
N LYS A 653 6.13 -13.22 -15.85
CA LYS A 653 7.53 -13.65 -16.05
C LYS A 653 7.68 -14.85 -16.98
N VAL A 654 6.67 -15.71 -17.05
CA VAL A 654 6.70 -16.96 -17.80
C VAL A 654 5.39 -17.12 -18.58
N LEU A 655 5.49 -17.39 -19.88
CA LEU A 655 4.33 -17.86 -20.65
C LEU A 655 4.20 -19.36 -20.44
N TYR A 656 3.33 -19.75 -19.52
CA TYR A 656 3.09 -21.15 -19.20
C TYR A 656 2.68 -21.97 -20.43
N VAL A 657 3.09 -23.25 -20.46
CA VAL A 657 2.86 -24.14 -21.60
C VAL A 657 1.36 -24.27 -21.90
N GLU A 658 0.54 -24.31 -20.86
CA GLU A 658 -0.91 -24.38 -20.95
C GLU A 658 -1.51 -23.14 -21.63
N VAL A 659 -0.97 -21.96 -21.33
CA VAL A 659 -1.38 -20.70 -21.98
C VAL A 659 -0.98 -20.71 -23.46
N LYS A 660 0.25 -21.15 -23.76
CA LYS A 660 0.75 -21.28 -25.14
C LYS A 660 -0.10 -22.25 -25.95
N ASP A 661 -0.44 -23.40 -25.37
CA ASP A 661 -1.22 -24.44 -26.02
C ASP A 661 -2.68 -24.01 -26.22
N PHE A 662 -3.26 -23.29 -25.25
CA PHE A 662 -4.57 -22.64 -25.39
C PHE A 662 -4.60 -21.67 -26.58
N LEU A 663 -3.61 -20.76 -26.66
CA LEU A 663 -3.51 -19.79 -27.76
C LEU A 663 -3.30 -20.47 -29.11
N ARG A 664 -2.44 -21.50 -29.19
CA ARG A 664 -2.24 -22.29 -30.42
C ARG A 664 -3.48 -23.04 -30.84
N ARG A 665 -4.19 -23.66 -29.90
CA ARG A 665 -5.41 -24.43 -30.17
C ARG A 665 -6.48 -23.56 -30.83
N LEU A 666 -6.65 -22.32 -30.36
CA LEU A 666 -7.61 -21.34 -30.90
C LEU A 666 -7.06 -20.51 -32.07
N GLY A 667 -5.75 -20.53 -32.26
CA GLY A 667 -5.02 -19.90 -33.35
C GLY A 667 -5.29 -20.52 -34.73
N PRO A 668 -4.54 -20.11 -35.75
CA PRO A 668 -4.70 -20.63 -37.10
C PRO A 668 -4.21 -22.08 -37.17
N LYS A 669 -4.98 -22.94 -37.86
CA LYS A 669 -4.55 -24.31 -38.17
C LYS A 669 -3.72 -24.29 -39.45
N LYS A 670 -2.66 -25.10 -39.50
CA LYS A 670 -1.92 -25.29 -40.75
C LYS A 670 -2.77 -26.15 -41.70
N ARG A 671 -2.84 -25.71 -42.95
CA ARG A 671 -3.52 -26.42 -44.03
C ARG A 671 -2.68 -27.59 -44.54
#